data_AF-A0A0M0JHY4-F1
#
_entry.id   AF-A0A0M0JHY4-F1
#
_cell.length_a   1.000
_cell.length_b   1.000
_cell.length_c   1.000
_cell.angle_alpha   90.00
_cell.angle_beta   90.00
_cell.angle_gamma   90.00
#
_symmetry.space_group_name_H-M   'P 1'
#
loop_
_entity.id
_entity.type
_entity.pdbx_description
1 polymer ?
#
loop_
_entity_poly.entity_id
_entity_poly.type
_entity_poly.pdbx_seq_one_letter_code
_entity_poly.pdbx_strand_id
1 'polypeptide(L)'
;MATAVLALIERLLPGGSSHFQLSVTHSTAGHCFSVTDSADGRIAISASDASTLSSGLGFYLRERCNMTIGWTRGGGNNGVEVPARWPTMASSGGDATRCRLVDHLYFMNVCTHSYSLVWYGWKEWEQLLDWMALTGINNYLAMTGQEEVAYRALTSVGLSDTDVRAWFNGPAFLTWSRGQNEYGAGIGGPLPRSFMKAQYALQKQIVARSRELGMVGQLPGFQGNVPIQLKDILHDANITREGYTGWMDSLDPHFGEIADKWMGELVSSFGTDHWYQLDGYFDGGTAPWRAHEGATALKKLVRGPLGRRPATADPPTPDPLWLRRGMSAYQGLNRTDPEATWSFQGFAVEFWQDTPEQASALRGFITAAPPGKFVIIDMDYGDGEWHKWNDAAYWGAPFVWSALHNFGGTDGLKGNMSYAARLPRAAMAPHASTNIVGSGFTMEGIDQNAAFYELIIDSHFGGGLEITSISQHMIDRAYRRYRLTSPSMALEAAWRELVDSVYAQEPSVQDQTGVSHFGKADYGYSKWSFESDRHTPTPKMCAVWSAWGGLLAVAEDVAKSTHSLSEPLRYDLINVGREVLAQLSIPLAANFTEVLTQQPAIDAAALNKTGAAYAALLYDLDELVGTDTAFMLGPWINMARALAAPEDQDCTQSTPTARVPTPVKDCAHFYEWNARCQITSWNPTPEGAKEVPDGPIDYAAKHWSGLIADYYAARVDKVLAAAMEDAAKGQPLNESKFELVKATHAYDFQVATKAYPLTPSADAVSVSRKMRAAYAAYFTSCA
;
A
#
# COMPACT_ATOMS: atom_id res chain seq x y z
N MET A 1 -18.32 11.52 -21.35
CA MET A 1 -17.22 12.18 -20.62
C MET A 1 -17.75 13.17 -19.59
N ALA A 2 -18.29 14.35 -19.97
CA ALA A 2 -18.88 15.28 -18.99
C ALA A 2 -20.01 14.66 -18.15
N THR A 3 -20.83 13.77 -18.74
CA THR A 3 -21.88 13.03 -18.04
C THR A 3 -21.37 12.16 -16.88
N ALA A 4 -20.18 11.57 -17.00
CA ALA A 4 -19.60 10.75 -15.93
C ALA A 4 -19.17 11.61 -14.74
N VAL A 5 -18.63 12.80 -15.01
CA VAL A 5 -18.28 13.77 -13.97
C VAL A 5 -19.53 14.36 -13.33
N LEU A 6 -20.62 14.58 -14.07
CA LEU A 6 -21.92 14.95 -13.48
C LEU A 6 -22.45 13.84 -12.56
N ALA A 7 -22.35 12.57 -12.97
CA ALA A 7 -22.73 11.45 -12.12
C ALA A 7 -21.84 11.34 -10.86
N LEU A 8 -20.55 11.65 -10.97
CA LEU A 8 -19.64 11.76 -9.82
C LEU A 8 -20.09 12.88 -8.87
N ILE A 9 -20.43 14.06 -9.40
CA ILE A 9 -20.97 15.16 -8.59
C ILE A 9 -22.24 14.69 -7.87
N GLU A 10 -23.19 14.06 -8.54
CA GLU A 10 -24.44 13.62 -7.91
C GLU A 10 -24.25 12.54 -6.85
N ARG A 11 -23.24 11.67 -6.97
CA ARG A 11 -22.88 10.73 -5.91
C ARG A 11 -22.28 11.44 -4.71
N LEU A 12 -21.34 12.35 -4.95
CA LEU A 12 -20.59 13.04 -3.90
C LEU A 12 -21.44 14.11 -3.20
N LEU A 13 -22.28 14.78 -3.96
CA LEU A 13 -23.03 15.99 -3.64
C LEU A 13 -24.42 15.89 -4.31
N PRO A 14 -25.37 15.12 -3.74
CA PRO A 14 -26.70 14.97 -4.32
C PRO A 14 -27.38 16.33 -4.57
N GLY A 15 -27.83 16.56 -5.82
CA GLY A 15 -28.38 17.84 -6.28
C GLY A 15 -27.34 18.92 -6.62
N GLY A 16 -26.05 18.62 -6.45
CA GLY A 16 -24.95 19.55 -6.67
C GLY A 16 -24.68 19.85 -8.15
N SER A 17 -25.07 18.96 -9.08
CA SER A 17 -24.69 19.10 -10.49
C SER A 17 -25.22 20.37 -11.15
N SER A 18 -26.37 20.90 -10.69
CA SER A 18 -26.93 22.15 -11.20
C SER A 18 -26.05 23.38 -10.93
N HIS A 19 -25.09 23.29 -10.00
CA HIS A 19 -24.15 24.37 -9.69
C HIS A 19 -22.94 24.40 -10.61
N PHE A 20 -22.76 23.38 -11.45
CA PHE A 20 -21.60 23.26 -12.32
C PHE A 20 -21.98 23.36 -13.79
N GLN A 21 -21.10 23.99 -14.57
CA GLN A 21 -21.10 23.94 -16.02
C GLN A 21 -19.82 23.25 -16.48
N LEU A 22 -19.93 22.02 -16.95
CA LEU A 22 -18.77 21.20 -17.33
C LEU A 22 -18.59 21.15 -18.85
N SER A 23 -17.35 21.28 -19.33
CA SER A 23 -17.04 21.18 -20.75
C SER A 23 -15.69 20.50 -20.99
N VAL A 24 -15.62 19.67 -22.04
CA VAL A 24 -14.36 19.10 -22.55
C VAL A 24 -14.07 19.78 -23.88
N THR A 25 -12.94 20.47 -23.99
CA THR A 25 -12.62 21.33 -25.14
C THR A 25 -11.50 20.78 -26.03
N HIS A 26 -11.06 19.53 -25.84
CA HIS A 26 -10.03 18.84 -26.62
C HIS A 26 -8.90 19.77 -27.12
N SER A 27 -7.95 20.07 -26.23
CA SER A 27 -6.80 20.93 -26.52
C SER A 27 -5.56 20.11 -26.88
N THR A 28 -4.73 20.60 -27.80
CA THR A 28 -3.39 20.05 -28.07
C THR A 28 -2.30 20.67 -27.19
N ALA A 29 -2.63 21.65 -26.34
CA ALA A 29 -1.68 22.39 -25.50
C ALA A 29 -1.48 21.78 -24.10
N GLY A 30 -1.49 20.44 -24.01
CA GLY A 30 -1.34 19.68 -22.77
C GLY A 30 -2.65 19.43 -22.01
N HIS A 31 -2.53 18.69 -20.91
CA HIS A 31 -3.66 18.30 -20.06
C HIS A 31 -3.97 19.38 -19.01
N CYS A 32 -4.84 20.33 -19.37
CA CYS A 32 -5.18 21.47 -18.52
C CYS A 32 -6.66 21.52 -18.17
N PHE A 33 -6.98 22.06 -16.99
CA PHE A 33 -8.32 22.51 -16.61
C PHE A 33 -8.34 24.00 -16.31
N SER A 34 -9.50 24.62 -16.46
CA SER A 34 -9.81 25.98 -16.01
C SER A 34 -11.08 25.98 -15.17
N VAL A 35 -11.08 26.74 -14.06
CA VAL A 35 -12.22 26.94 -13.17
C VAL A 35 -12.50 28.43 -13.07
N THR A 36 -13.71 28.84 -13.44
CA THR A 36 -14.14 30.24 -13.47
C THR A 36 -15.58 30.42 -12.99
N ASP A 37 -15.98 31.66 -12.71
CA ASP A 37 -17.39 32.01 -12.56
C ASP A 37 -18.05 32.14 -13.94
N SER A 38 -19.16 31.44 -14.15
CA SER A 38 -19.96 31.57 -15.37
C SER A 38 -20.91 32.77 -15.30
N ALA A 39 -21.37 33.23 -16.46
CA ALA A 39 -22.29 34.37 -16.55
C ALA A 39 -23.66 34.13 -15.87
N ASP A 40 -24.07 32.87 -15.71
CA ASP A 40 -25.32 32.49 -15.04
C ASP A 40 -25.16 32.21 -13.53
N GLY A 41 -23.96 32.44 -12.98
CA GLY A 41 -23.66 32.30 -11.55
C GLY A 41 -23.27 30.89 -11.11
N ARG A 42 -23.13 29.94 -12.04
CA ARG A 42 -22.55 28.61 -11.79
C ARG A 42 -21.02 28.63 -11.84
N ILE A 43 -20.41 27.56 -11.35
CA ILE A 43 -18.97 27.31 -11.51
C ILE A 43 -18.73 26.62 -12.85
N ALA A 44 -18.02 27.29 -13.76
CA ALA A 44 -17.62 26.71 -15.03
C ALA A 44 -16.29 25.97 -14.88
N ILE A 45 -16.26 24.71 -15.32
CA ILE A 45 -15.04 23.91 -15.40
C ILE A 45 -14.88 23.42 -16.83
N SER A 46 -13.76 23.80 -17.46
CA SER A 46 -13.37 23.33 -18.79
C SER A 46 -12.06 22.57 -18.72
N ALA A 47 -11.89 21.51 -19.53
CA ALA A 47 -10.65 20.74 -19.55
C ALA A 47 -10.38 20.04 -20.89
N SER A 48 -9.16 19.53 -21.08
CA SER A 48 -8.74 18.77 -22.27
C SER A 48 -9.45 17.43 -22.44
N ASP A 49 -9.78 16.77 -21.33
CA ASP A 49 -10.32 15.41 -21.25
C ASP A 49 -11.10 15.19 -19.94
N ALA A 50 -11.74 14.02 -19.79
CA ALA A 50 -12.58 13.69 -18.64
C ALA A 50 -11.81 13.57 -17.32
N SER A 51 -10.59 13.03 -17.36
CA SER A 51 -9.75 12.87 -16.16
C SER A 51 -9.36 14.25 -15.63
N THR A 52 -8.90 15.12 -16.52
CA THR A 52 -8.50 16.48 -16.18
C THR A 52 -9.69 17.35 -15.76
N LEU A 53 -10.88 17.11 -16.33
CA LEU A 53 -12.13 17.74 -15.88
C LEU A 53 -12.47 17.37 -14.42
N SER A 54 -12.29 16.09 -14.05
CA SER A 54 -12.50 15.60 -12.67
C SER A 54 -11.48 16.21 -11.70
N SER A 55 -10.23 16.38 -12.12
CA SER A 55 -9.20 17.09 -11.35
C SER A 55 -9.59 18.54 -11.08
N GLY A 56 -10.17 19.23 -12.08
CA GLY A 56 -10.65 20.61 -11.92
C GLY A 56 -11.80 20.73 -10.91
N LEU A 57 -12.72 19.76 -10.92
CA LEU A 57 -13.74 19.63 -9.87
C LEU A 57 -13.09 19.40 -8.50
N GLY A 58 -12.18 18.44 -8.39
CA GLY A 58 -11.49 18.16 -7.13
C GLY A 58 -10.71 19.36 -6.59
N PHE A 59 -10.05 20.14 -7.46
CA PHE A 59 -9.42 21.41 -7.09
C PHE A 59 -10.43 22.39 -6.50
N TYR A 60 -11.57 22.61 -7.16
CA TYR A 60 -12.60 23.52 -6.64
C TYR A 60 -13.12 23.07 -5.27
N LEU A 61 -13.43 21.78 -5.12
CA LEU A 61 -13.94 21.25 -3.86
C LEU A 61 -12.92 21.39 -2.72
N ARG A 62 -11.64 21.05 -2.94
CA ARG A 62 -10.61 21.16 -1.91
C ARG A 62 -10.22 22.61 -1.63
N GLU A 63 -9.82 23.34 -2.67
CA GLU A 63 -9.14 24.63 -2.55
C GLU A 63 -10.09 25.83 -2.42
N ARG A 64 -11.37 25.67 -2.79
CA ARG A 64 -12.37 26.74 -2.75
C ARG A 64 -13.48 26.47 -1.74
N CYS A 65 -13.86 25.21 -1.59
CA CYS A 65 -14.93 24.81 -0.66
C CYS A 65 -14.42 24.26 0.69
N ASN A 66 -13.10 24.16 0.90
CA ASN A 66 -12.50 23.53 2.10
C ASN A 66 -13.04 22.11 2.37
N MET A 67 -13.27 21.35 1.30
CA MET A 67 -13.71 19.96 1.42
C MET A 67 -12.50 19.03 1.53
N THR A 68 -12.62 18.01 2.38
CA THR A 68 -11.63 16.93 2.46
C THR A 68 -12.06 15.81 1.54
N ILE A 69 -11.18 15.43 0.61
CA ILE A 69 -11.33 14.26 -0.27
C ILE A 69 -10.12 13.38 -0.01
N GLY A 70 -10.33 12.23 0.62
CA GLY A 70 -9.27 11.32 1.06
C GLY A 70 -9.79 9.90 1.23
N TRP A 71 -8.92 8.97 1.59
CA TRP A 71 -9.33 7.58 1.82
C TRP A 71 -10.19 7.43 3.06
N THR A 72 -11.18 6.56 2.97
CA THR A 72 -12.18 6.29 4.02
C THR A 72 -11.57 5.95 5.37
N ARG A 73 -10.46 5.19 5.42
CA ARG A 73 -9.78 4.86 6.69
C ARG A 73 -8.53 5.71 6.94
N GLY A 74 -8.19 6.65 6.06
CA GLY A 74 -7.12 7.65 6.24
C GLY A 74 -7.60 8.99 6.80
N GLY A 75 -8.73 9.01 7.51
CA GLY A 75 -9.39 10.23 7.97
C GLY A 75 -9.94 11.09 6.83
N GLY A 76 -10.21 10.48 5.66
CA GLY A 76 -11.02 11.10 4.62
C GLY A 76 -12.45 11.24 5.11
N ASN A 77 -13.13 12.33 4.74
CA ASN A 77 -14.48 12.56 5.20
C ASN A 77 -15.47 11.69 4.40
N ASN A 78 -16.18 10.79 5.08
CA ASN A 78 -17.25 9.97 4.49
C ASN A 78 -18.52 10.75 4.13
N GLY A 79 -18.59 12.04 4.47
CA GLY A 79 -19.67 12.95 4.11
C GLY A 79 -19.16 14.28 3.60
N VAL A 80 -19.39 14.58 2.32
CA VAL A 80 -19.12 15.93 1.82
C VAL A 80 -20.23 16.86 2.29
N GLU A 81 -19.90 17.78 3.19
CA GLU A 81 -20.85 18.82 3.61
C GLU A 81 -21.03 19.79 2.45
N VAL A 82 -22.21 19.76 1.85
CA VAL A 82 -22.64 20.72 0.84
C VAL A 82 -22.69 22.10 1.52
N PRO A 83 -21.92 23.10 1.06
CA PRO A 83 -21.95 24.41 1.66
C PRO A 83 -23.33 25.04 1.45
N ALA A 84 -23.85 25.73 2.46
CA ALA A 84 -25.11 26.47 2.35
C ALA A 84 -25.08 27.53 1.23
N ARG A 85 -23.88 27.99 0.87
CA ARG A 85 -23.60 28.84 -0.28
C ARG A 85 -22.28 28.42 -0.92
N TRP A 86 -22.31 28.11 -2.21
CA TRP A 86 -21.12 27.80 -3.00
C TRP A 86 -20.21 29.03 -3.13
N PRO A 87 -18.92 28.93 -2.76
CA PRO A 87 -17.95 29.99 -2.98
C PRO A 87 -17.76 30.28 -4.47
N THR A 88 -17.90 31.53 -4.89
CA THR A 88 -17.59 31.95 -6.26
C THR A 88 -16.09 32.10 -6.41
N MET A 89 -15.54 31.86 -7.60
CA MET A 89 -14.10 32.01 -7.85
C MET A 89 -13.62 33.42 -7.49
N ALA A 90 -14.39 34.47 -7.83
CA ALA A 90 -14.08 35.84 -7.45
C ALA A 90 -13.96 36.06 -5.93
N SER A 91 -14.74 35.34 -5.12
CA SER A 91 -14.70 35.44 -3.65
C SER A 91 -13.66 34.52 -3.00
N SER A 92 -13.11 33.56 -3.76
CA SER A 92 -12.23 32.50 -3.26
C SER A 92 -10.93 32.40 -4.06
N GLY A 93 -10.19 33.50 -4.18
CA GLY A 93 -8.85 33.49 -4.76
C GLY A 93 -8.75 33.62 -6.29
N GLY A 94 -9.87 33.86 -6.98
CA GLY A 94 -9.93 34.14 -8.42
C GLY A 94 -9.88 32.91 -9.31
N ASP A 95 -10.13 33.13 -10.60
CA ASP A 95 -10.08 32.13 -11.67
C ASP A 95 -8.74 31.37 -11.66
N ALA A 96 -8.80 30.08 -11.96
CA ALA A 96 -7.63 29.21 -11.91
C ALA A 96 -7.52 28.36 -13.17
N THR A 97 -6.32 28.33 -13.76
CA THR A 97 -5.95 27.37 -14.79
C THR A 97 -4.75 26.57 -14.30
N ARG A 98 -4.82 25.24 -14.44
CA ARG A 98 -3.76 24.31 -14.02
C ARG A 98 -3.55 23.26 -15.10
N CYS A 99 -2.30 22.86 -15.30
CA CYS A 99 -1.91 21.86 -16.29
C CYS A 99 -1.07 20.77 -15.62
N ARG A 100 -1.25 19.51 -16.04
CA ARG A 100 -0.36 18.43 -15.61
C ARG A 100 1.07 18.71 -16.04
N LEU A 101 2.03 18.37 -15.17
CA LEU A 101 3.46 18.46 -15.49
C LEU A 101 3.93 17.27 -16.36
N VAL A 102 3.28 16.11 -16.21
CA VAL A 102 3.54 14.86 -16.94
C VAL A 102 2.22 14.17 -17.27
N ASP A 103 2.21 13.29 -18.27
CA ASP A 103 0.98 12.70 -18.82
C ASP A 103 0.27 11.77 -17.83
N HIS A 104 1.05 11.04 -17.01
CA HIS A 104 0.52 10.07 -16.07
C HIS A 104 0.76 10.47 -14.62
N LEU A 105 -0.32 10.46 -13.82
CA LEU A 105 -0.24 10.32 -12.37
C LEU A 105 -0.65 8.88 -12.04
N TYR A 106 0.36 8.05 -11.76
CA TYR A 106 0.23 6.63 -11.55
C TYR A 106 -0.11 6.28 -10.10
N PHE A 107 -0.99 5.30 -9.93
CA PHE A 107 -1.36 4.77 -8.64
C PHE A 107 -1.30 3.25 -8.60
N MET A 108 -0.56 2.80 -7.59
CA MET A 108 -0.66 1.56 -6.82
C MET A 108 0.34 0.44 -7.17
N ASN A 109 0.76 -0.23 -6.10
CA ASN A 109 1.57 -1.44 -6.12
C ASN A 109 0.67 -2.67 -6.36
N VAL A 110 1.26 -3.75 -6.87
CA VAL A 110 0.66 -5.08 -6.81
C VAL A 110 0.25 -5.49 -5.38
N CYS A 111 1.03 -5.11 -4.35
CA CYS A 111 0.76 -5.40 -2.94
C CYS A 111 -0.50 -4.70 -2.39
N THR A 112 -0.86 -3.53 -2.94
CA THR A 112 -2.09 -2.79 -2.54
C THR A 112 -3.33 -3.66 -2.65
N HIS A 113 -3.36 -4.53 -3.66
CA HIS A 113 -4.47 -5.45 -3.91
C HIS A 113 -4.67 -6.47 -2.78
N SER A 114 -3.61 -6.85 -2.06
CA SER A 114 -3.68 -7.74 -0.91
C SER A 114 -3.84 -6.99 0.41
N TYR A 115 -3.02 -5.97 0.67
CA TYR A 115 -2.98 -5.32 2.00
C TYR A 115 -4.07 -4.27 2.23
N SER A 116 -4.80 -3.87 1.18
CA SER A 116 -5.87 -2.87 1.31
C SER A 116 -7.15 -3.27 0.58
N LEU A 117 -7.06 -3.70 -0.68
CA LEU A 117 -8.25 -3.79 -1.56
C LEU A 117 -8.94 -5.15 -1.56
N VAL A 118 -8.32 -6.20 -1.01
CA VAL A 118 -8.81 -7.59 -1.10
C VAL A 118 -10.25 -7.77 -0.61
N TRP A 119 -10.67 -6.97 0.37
CA TRP A 119 -12.01 -7.05 0.97
C TRP A 119 -12.98 -5.99 0.46
N TYR A 120 -12.59 -5.19 -0.55
CA TYR A 120 -13.45 -4.15 -1.11
C TYR A 120 -14.58 -4.76 -1.94
N GLY A 121 -15.81 -4.28 -1.73
CA GLY A 121 -16.92 -4.46 -2.65
C GLY A 121 -16.98 -3.31 -3.67
N TRP A 122 -18.08 -3.24 -4.42
CA TRP A 122 -18.29 -2.17 -5.39
C TRP A 122 -18.31 -0.78 -4.73
N LYS A 123 -18.92 -0.67 -3.55
CA LYS A 123 -19.05 0.62 -2.85
C LYS A 123 -17.68 1.22 -2.53
N GLU A 124 -16.78 0.42 -1.96
CA GLU A 124 -15.44 0.86 -1.59
C GLU A 124 -14.59 1.19 -2.84
N TRP A 125 -14.72 0.38 -3.90
CA TRP A 125 -14.08 0.65 -5.19
C TRP A 125 -14.61 1.92 -5.87
N GLU A 126 -15.92 2.17 -5.83
CA GLU A 126 -16.51 3.37 -6.41
C GLU A 126 -15.99 4.63 -5.70
N GLN A 127 -15.87 4.60 -4.37
CA GLN A 127 -15.27 5.67 -3.58
C GLN A 127 -13.78 5.87 -3.92
N LEU A 128 -13.02 4.79 -4.08
CA LEU A 128 -11.61 4.86 -4.46
C LEU A 128 -11.43 5.47 -5.86
N LEU A 129 -12.26 5.08 -6.84
CA LEU A 129 -12.24 5.64 -8.19
C LEU A 129 -12.64 7.11 -8.23
N ASP A 130 -13.63 7.52 -7.43
CA ASP A 130 -14.03 8.92 -7.30
C ASP A 130 -12.90 9.75 -6.67
N TRP A 131 -12.24 9.23 -5.62
CA TRP A 131 -11.04 9.86 -5.04
C TRP A 131 -9.90 9.98 -6.08
N MET A 132 -9.60 8.90 -6.82
CA MET A 132 -8.59 8.90 -7.87
C MET A 132 -8.86 9.98 -8.92
N ALA A 133 -10.09 10.07 -9.42
CA ALA A 133 -10.47 11.06 -10.42
C ALA A 133 -10.40 12.50 -9.89
N LEU A 134 -10.84 12.75 -8.65
CA LEU A 134 -10.81 14.10 -8.03
C LEU A 134 -9.39 14.56 -7.64
N THR A 135 -8.48 13.61 -7.41
CA THR A 135 -7.06 13.90 -7.15
C THR A 135 -6.23 13.96 -8.42
N GLY A 136 -6.80 13.53 -9.55
CA GLY A 136 -6.15 13.56 -10.84
C GLY A 136 -5.29 12.35 -11.16
N ILE A 137 -5.40 11.26 -10.40
CA ILE A 137 -4.86 9.96 -10.81
C ILE A 137 -5.54 9.56 -12.12
N ASN A 138 -4.75 9.11 -13.10
CA ASN A 138 -5.26 8.73 -14.43
C ASN A 138 -4.66 7.45 -15.00
N ASN A 139 -3.75 6.80 -14.26
CA ASN A 139 -3.16 5.53 -14.63
C ASN A 139 -3.05 4.69 -13.35
N TYR A 140 -3.57 3.45 -13.36
CA TYR A 140 -3.58 2.61 -12.16
C TYR A 140 -3.50 1.13 -12.49
N LEU A 141 -3.07 0.33 -11.51
CA LEU A 141 -2.98 -1.12 -11.67
C LEU A 141 -4.33 -1.82 -11.41
N ALA A 142 -4.86 -2.52 -12.40
CA ALA A 142 -6.20 -3.11 -12.40
C ALA A 142 -6.14 -4.65 -12.40
N MET A 143 -5.83 -5.24 -11.24
CA MET A 143 -5.60 -6.69 -11.09
C MET A 143 -6.77 -7.50 -10.52
N THR A 144 -7.86 -6.86 -10.09
CA THR A 144 -9.00 -7.52 -9.47
C THR A 144 -9.57 -8.60 -10.39
N GLY A 145 -9.81 -9.81 -9.86
CA GLY A 145 -10.47 -10.89 -10.60
C GLY A 145 -9.61 -11.63 -11.63
N GLN A 146 -8.31 -11.36 -11.72
CA GLN A 146 -7.42 -12.03 -12.68
C GLN A 146 -7.35 -13.55 -12.48
N GLU A 147 -7.62 -14.04 -11.27
CA GLU A 147 -7.63 -15.48 -10.97
C GLU A 147 -8.67 -16.23 -11.82
N GLU A 148 -9.80 -15.59 -12.16
CA GLU A 148 -10.81 -16.17 -13.05
C GLU A 148 -10.32 -16.23 -14.51
N VAL A 149 -9.56 -15.23 -14.96
CA VAL A 149 -8.93 -15.23 -16.29
C VAL A 149 -7.93 -16.38 -16.39
N ALA A 150 -7.06 -16.49 -15.37
CA ALA A 150 -6.11 -17.58 -15.24
C ALA A 150 -6.80 -18.94 -15.25
N TYR A 151 -7.88 -19.08 -14.47
CA TYR A 151 -8.66 -20.32 -14.41
C TYR A 151 -9.19 -20.75 -15.76
N ARG A 152 -9.81 -19.83 -16.50
CA ARG A 152 -10.35 -20.14 -17.83
C ARG A 152 -9.25 -20.50 -18.83
N ALA A 153 -8.14 -19.76 -18.82
CA ALA A 153 -7.00 -20.05 -19.70
C ALA A 153 -6.41 -21.44 -19.39
N LEU A 154 -6.09 -21.71 -18.13
CA LEU A 154 -5.41 -22.92 -17.67
C LEU A 154 -6.28 -24.19 -17.75
N THR A 155 -7.57 -24.10 -17.39
CA THR A 155 -8.48 -25.25 -17.55
C THR A 155 -8.72 -25.58 -19.01
N SER A 156 -8.67 -24.59 -19.91
CA SER A 156 -8.80 -24.83 -21.36
C SER A 156 -7.63 -25.61 -21.98
N VAL A 157 -6.50 -25.71 -21.27
CA VAL A 157 -5.34 -26.54 -21.67
C VAL A 157 -5.23 -27.84 -20.84
N GLY A 158 -6.27 -28.18 -20.09
CA GLY A 158 -6.44 -29.49 -19.45
C GLY A 158 -6.20 -29.56 -17.95
N LEU A 159 -5.83 -28.45 -17.29
CA LEU A 159 -5.69 -28.45 -15.82
C LEU A 159 -7.05 -28.64 -15.12
N SER A 160 -7.06 -29.37 -14.01
CA SER A 160 -8.28 -29.59 -13.25
C SER A 160 -8.67 -28.36 -12.41
N ASP A 161 -9.94 -28.29 -12.01
CA ASP A 161 -10.44 -27.27 -11.07
C ASP A 161 -9.58 -27.20 -9.81
N THR A 162 -9.27 -28.36 -9.24
CA THR A 162 -8.50 -28.50 -8.00
C THR A 162 -7.06 -28.00 -8.17
N ASP A 163 -6.40 -28.33 -9.29
CA ASP A 163 -5.00 -27.94 -9.52
C ASP A 163 -4.88 -26.41 -9.60
N VAL A 164 -5.78 -25.75 -10.33
CA VAL A 164 -5.75 -24.29 -10.47
C VAL A 164 -6.09 -23.61 -9.13
N ARG A 165 -7.08 -24.10 -8.39
CA ARG A 165 -7.48 -23.48 -7.11
C ARG A 165 -6.46 -23.68 -6.01
N ALA A 166 -5.77 -24.82 -6.00
CA ALA A 166 -4.70 -25.12 -5.04
C ALA A 166 -3.40 -24.36 -5.36
N TRP A 167 -3.21 -23.97 -6.62
CA TRP A 167 -2.12 -23.09 -7.03
C TRP A 167 -2.25 -21.68 -6.46
N PHE A 168 -3.46 -21.11 -6.41
CA PHE A 168 -3.65 -19.82 -5.76
C PHE A 168 -3.55 -19.90 -4.23
N ASN A 169 -2.90 -18.90 -3.63
CA ASN A 169 -3.01 -18.64 -2.21
C ASN A 169 -4.43 -18.15 -1.86
N GLY A 170 -4.72 -18.05 -0.57
CA GLY A 170 -5.96 -17.46 -0.07
C GLY A 170 -6.12 -16.00 -0.49
N PRO A 171 -7.35 -15.44 -0.42
CA PRO A 171 -7.65 -14.09 -0.91
C PRO A 171 -6.65 -13.01 -0.47
N ALA A 172 -6.27 -13.00 0.81
CA ALA A 172 -5.35 -12.01 1.38
C ALA A 172 -3.91 -12.12 0.86
N PHE A 173 -3.59 -13.17 0.11
CA PHE A 173 -2.23 -13.52 -0.30
C PHE A 173 -2.02 -13.59 -1.82
N LEU A 174 -3.00 -13.09 -2.59
CA LEU A 174 -3.01 -13.24 -4.04
C LEU A 174 -1.89 -12.48 -4.75
N THR A 175 -1.42 -11.34 -4.23
CA THR A 175 -0.25 -10.64 -4.81
C THR A 175 0.95 -11.57 -5.00
N TRP A 176 1.22 -12.46 -4.04
CA TRP A 176 2.35 -13.40 -4.11
C TRP A 176 2.08 -14.59 -5.03
N SER A 177 0.81 -14.91 -5.30
CA SER A 177 0.44 -15.86 -6.37
C SER A 177 0.54 -15.28 -7.78
N ARG A 178 0.66 -13.95 -7.93
CA ARG A 178 0.64 -13.25 -9.22
C ARG A 178 2.03 -13.00 -9.82
N GLY A 179 3.08 -13.59 -9.25
CA GLY A 179 4.43 -13.59 -9.84
C GLY A 179 5.43 -12.58 -9.25
N GLN A 180 5.24 -12.11 -8.01
CA GLN A 180 6.14 -11.20 -7.30
C GLN A 180 7.10 -11.93 -6.34
N ASN A 181 7.98 -12.76 -6.88
CA ASN A 181 9.11 -13.40 -6.20
C ASN A 181 8.90 -14.52 -5.19
N GLU A 182 7.71 -14.96 -4.74
CA GLU A 182 7.67 -16.07 -3.77
C GLU A 182 6.29 -16.79 -3.67
N TYR A 183 6.32 -18.12 -3.67
CA TYR A 183 5.25 -19.09 -3.36
C TYR A 183 3.88 -18.88 -4.03
N GLY A 184 3.77 -19.28 -5.29
CA GLY A 184 2.50 -19.49 -5.97
C GLY A 184 1.76 -20.76 -5.50
N ALA A 185 1.68 -21.04 -4.19
CA ALA A 185 0.74 -22.00 -3.59
C ALA A 185 0.99 -22.23 -2.09
N GLY A 186 -0.08 -22.58 -1.37
CA GLY A 186 -0.01 -23.22 -0.05
C GLY A 186 -0.15 -22.30 1.16
N ILE A 187 -0.52 -21.03 0.96
CA ILE A 187 -0.78 -20.07 2.05
C ILE A 187 -2.24 -19.66 2.00
N GLY A 188 -3.01 -19.91 3.06
CA GLY A 188 -4.38 -19.38 3.17
C GLY A 188 -5.42 -19.93 2.18
N GLY A 189 -5.05 -20.80 1.25
CA GLY A 189 -5.91 -21.37 0.19
C GLY A 189 -6.53 -22.74 0.55
N PRO A 190 -7.13 -23.47 -0.41
CA PRO A 190 -7.26 -23.12 -1.83
C PRO A 190 -8.24 -21.97 -2.07
N LEU A 191 -8.10 -21.30 -3.22
CA LEU A 191 -8.97 -20.18 -3.55
C LEU A 191 -10.39 -20.66 -3.95
N PRO A 192 -11.46 -20.12 -3.37
CA PRO A 192 -12.83 -20.42 -3.78
C PRO A 192 -13.16 -19.86 -5.18
N ARG A 193 -13.82 -20.67 -6.03
CA ARG A 193 -14.41 -20.27 -7.31
C ARG A 193 -15.42 -19.13 -7.14
N SER A 194 -16.16 -19.12 -6.05
CA SER A 194 -17.09 -18.03 -5.72
C SER A 194 -16.37 -16.69 -5.60
N PHE A 195 -15.24 -16.66 -4.87
CA PHE A 195 -14.37 -15.48 -4.76
C PHE A 195 -13.86 -15.05 -6.13
N MET A 196 -13.29 -15.98 -6.92
CA MET A 196 -12.76 -15.68 -8.26
C MET A 196 -13.82 -15.05 -9.17
N LYS A 197 -15.03 -15.63 -9.22
CA LYS A 197 -16.14 -15.12 -10.03
C LYS A 197 -16.65 -13.76 -9.54
N ALA A 198 -16.76 -13.56 -8.23
CA ALA A 198 -17.21 -12.31 -7.64
C ALA A 198 -16.22 -11.18 -7.94
N GLN A 199 -14.92 -11.42 -7.78
CA GLN A 199 -13.88 -10.44 -8.09
C GLN A 199 -13.80 -10.14 -9.60
N TYR A 200 -14.00 -11.13 -10.45
CA TYR A 200 -14.08 -10.94 -11.90
C TYR A 200 -15.30 -10.10 -12.31
N ALA A 201 -16.46 -10.28 -11.67
CA ALA A 201 -17.63 -9.43 -11.88
C ALA A 201 -17.42 -8.00 -11.36
N LEU A 202 -16.74 -7.85 -10.22
CA LEU A 202 -16.35 -6.56 -9.66
C LEU A 202 -15.40 -5.81 -10.61
N GLN A 203 -14.41 -6.49 -11.19
CA GLN A 203 -13.47 -5.88 -12.12
C GLN A 203 -14.16 -5.28 -13.35
N LYS A 204 -15.21 -5.91 -13.89
CA LYS A 204 -16.00 -5.34 -14.99
C LYS A 204 -16.57 -3.97 -14.65
N GLN A 205 -17.03 -3.78 -13.41
CA GLN A 205 -17.54 -2.50 -12.94
C GLN A 205 -16.41 -1.49 -12.75
N ILE A 206 -15.28 -1.93 -12.18
CA ILE A 206 -14.09 -1.09 -11.96
C ILE A 206 -13.59 -0.49 -13.27
N VAL A 207 -13.31 -1.33 -14.28
CA VAL A 207 -12.76 -0.85 -15.56
C VAL A 207 -13.76 -0.06 -16.39
N ALA A 208 -15.06 -0.34 -16.26
CA ALA A 208 -16.09 0.45 -16.92
C ALA A 208 -16.12 1.88 -16.36
N ARG A 209 -16.16 2.02 -15.02
CA ARG A 209 -16.18 3.33 -14.38
C ARG A 209 -14.88 4.10 -14.55
N SER A 210 -13.73 3.43 -14.47
CA SER A 210 -12.45 4.13 -14.63
C SER A 210 -12.32 4.75 -16.03
N ARG A 211 -12.78 4.06 -17.08
CA ARG A 211 -12.85 4.61 -18.45
C ARG A 211 -13.87 5.72 -18.62
N GLU A 212 -15.02 5.65 -17.97
CA GLU A 212 -15.99 6.75 -17.94
C GLU A 212 -15.35 8.06 -17.41
N LEU A 213 -14.45 7.93 -16.44
CA LEU A 213 -13.66 9.01 -15.83
C LEU A 213 -12.35 9.32 -16.58
N GLY A 214 -12.06 8.64 -17.70
CA GLY A 214 -10.89 8.88 -18.53
C GLY A 214 -9.57 8.38 -17.95
N MET A 215 -9.60 7.33 -17.12
CA MET A 215 -8.41 6.71 -16.53
C MET A 215 -8.00 5.45 -17.30
N VAL A 216 -6.70 5.14 -17.30
CA VAL A 216 -6.10 3.92 -17.84
C VAL A 216 -5.98 2.88 -16.74
N GLY A 217 -6.62 1.72 -16.91
CA GLY A 217 -6.42 0.56 -16.05
C GLY A 217 -5.42 -0.41 -16.65
N GLN A 218 -4.27 -0.62 -16.01
CA GLN A 218 -3.27 -1.60 -16.44
C GLN A 218 -3.73 -3.01 -16.08
N LEU A 219 -4.04 -3.83 -17.09
CA LEU A 219 -4.52 -5.20 -16.89
C LEU A 219 -3.35 -6.20 -16.80
N PRO A 220 -3.45 -7.34 -16.09
CA PRO A 220 -2.34 -8.29 -15.99
C PRO A 220 -2.18 -9.12 -17.27
N GLY A 221 -0.96 -9.20 -17.81
CA GLY A 221 -0.60 -10.11 -18.90
C GLY A 221 -0.17 -11.49 -18.40
N PHE A 222 -0.03 -12.48 -19.30
CA PHE A 222 0.45 -13.82 -18.94
C PHE A 222 1.98 -13.85 -18.74
N GLN A 223 2.42 -14.06 -17.51
CA GLN A 223 3.82 -13.92 -17.08
C GLN A 223 4.64 -15.21 -17.06
N GLY A 224 4.07 -16.34 -17.48
CA GLY A 224 4.74 -17.65 -17.49
C GLY A 224 4.68 -18.43 -16.18
N ASN A 225 4.23 -17.83 -15.09
CA ASN A 225 3.93 -18.56 -13.85
C ASN A 225 2.66 -19.43 -14.05
N VAL A 226 2.77 -20.73 -13.75
CA VAL A 226 1.72 -21.73 -13.99
C VAL A 226 1.70 -22.79 -12.88
N PRO A 227 0.58 -23.51 -12.66
CA PRO A 227 0.58 -24.71 -11.83
C PRO A 227 1.56 -25.75 -12.35
N ILE A 228 2.36 -26.36 -11.48
CA ILE A 228 3.39 -27.31 -11.92
C ILE A 228 2.83 -28.60 -12.53
N GLN A 229 1.58 -28.94 -12.19
CA GLN A 229 0.81 -30.03 -12.77
C GLN A 229 0.60 -29.86 -14.28
N LEU A 230 0.78 -28.67 -14.83
CA LEU A 230 0.74 -28.46 -16.27
C LEU A 230 1.80 -29.29 -16.99
N LYS A 231 2.91 -29.62 -16.33
CA LYS A 231 3.96 -30.51 -16.87
C LYS A 231 3.52 -31.97 -17.00
N ASP A 232 2.50 -32.37 -16.25
CA ASP A 232 1.90 -33.70 -16.36
C ASP A 232 0.91 -33.78 -17.54
N ILE A 233 0.56 -32.64 -18.15
CA ILE A 233 -0.30 -32.52 -19.33
C ILE A 233 0.54 -32.20 -20.56
N LEU A 234 1.45 -31.23 -20.44
CA LEU A 234 2.40 -30.78 -21.45
C LEU A 234 3.79 -31.35 -21.13
N HIS A 235 3.97 -32.65 -21.38
CA HIS A 235 5.17 -33.39 -20.95
C HIS A 235 6.50 -32.83 -21.47
N ASP A 236 6.51 -32.30 -22.70
CA ASP A 236 7.70 -31.74 -23.33
C ASP A 236 7.87 -30.23 -23.07
N ALA A 237 6.94 -29.59 -22.36
CA ALA A 237 7.00 -28.16 -22.08
C ALA A 237 8.17 -27.83 -21.15
N ASN A 238 8.89 -26.77 -21.49
CA ASN A 238 9.98 -26.21 -20.71
C ASN A 238 9.44 -25.42 -19.50
N ILE A 239 8.96 -26.19 -18.51
CA ILE A 239 8.47 -25.68 -17.23
C ILE A 239 9.46 -26.05 -16.14
N THR A 240 10.00 -25.02 -15.48
CA THR A 240 10.87 -25.14 -14.30
C THR A 240 10.02 -25.19 -13.03
N ARG A 241 10.23 -26.20 -12.19
CA ARG A 241 9.52 -26.34 -10.91
C ARG A 241 10.11 -25.39 -9.87
N GLU A 242 9.23 -24.71 -9.14
CA GLU A 242 9.56 -23.91 -7.97
C GLU A 242 8.51 -24.17 -6.89
N GLY A 243 8.80 -25.06 -5.95
CA GLY A 243 7.82 -25.53 -4.96
C GLY A 243 6.58 -26.17 -5.62
N TYR A 244 5.41 -25.61 -5.32
CA TYR A 244 4.12 -26.00 -5.89
C TYR A 244 3.75 -25.23 -7.17
N THR A 245 4.60 -24.29 -7.60
CA THR A 245 4.42 -23.55 -8.86
C THR A 245 5.42 -24.02 -9.91
N GLY A 246 5.19 -23.61 -11.15
CA GLY A 246 6.08 -23.77 -12.28
C GLY A 246 6.26 -22.45 -13.04
N TRP A 247 7.38 -22.36 -13.76
CA TRP A 247 7.69 -21.25 -14.66
C TRP A 247 7.94 -21.78 -16.06
N MET A 248 7.04 -21.42 -16.97
CA MET A 248 7.15 -21.72 -18.39
C MET A 248 8.09 -20.72 -19.06
N ASP A 249 9.13 -21.22 -19.72
CA ASP A 249 10.01 -20.39 -20.55
C ASP A 249 9.18 -19.76 -21.68
N SER A 250 9.33 -18.45 -21.92
CA SER A 250 8.58 -17.80 -22.99
C SER A 250 8.97 -18.28 -24.39
N LEU A 251 10.11 -18.96 -24.54
CA LEU A 251 10.50 -19.62 -25.79
C LEU A 251 9.84 -20.98 -25.99
N ASP A 252 9.11 -21.50 -25.01
CA ASP A 252 8.32 -22.72 -25.17
C ASP A 252 7.17 -22.51 -26.18
N PRO A 253 6.92 -23.45 -27.11
CA PRO A 253 5.83 -23.32 -28.07
C PRO A 253 4.44 -23.12 -27.44
N HIS A 254 4.20 -23.66 -26.24
CA HIS A 254 2.92 -23.53 -25.54
C HIS A 254 2.74 -22.19 -24.83
N PHE A 255 3.81 -21.42 -24.62
CA PHE A 255 3.73 -20.11 -23.98
C PHE A 255 2.77 -19.17 -24.73
N GLY A 256 2.93 -19.10 -26.06
CA GLY A 256 2.10 -18.25 -26.91
C GLY A 256 0.63 -18.67 -26.90
N GLU A 257 0.35 -19.98 -26.87
CA GLU A 257 -1.01 -20.51 -26.81
C GLU A 257 -1.73 -20.07 -25.52
N ILE A 258 -1.07 -20.22 -24.36
CA ILE A 258 -1.64 -19.83 -23.07
C ILE A 258 -1.78 -18.31 -22.98
N ALA A 259 -0.79 -17.55 -23.48
CA ALA A 259 -0.87 -16.10 -23.55
C ALA A 259 -2.07 -15.62 -24.39
N ASP A 260 -2.33 -16.24 -25.54
CA ASP A 260 -3.46 -15.89 -26.41
C ASP A 260 -4.80 -16.19 -25.72
N LYS A 261 -4.91 -17.32 -25.01
CA LYS A 261 -6.10 -17.67 -24.22
C LYS A 261 -6.32 -16.69 -23.07
N TRP A 262 -5.26 -16.33 -22.36
CA TRP A 262 -5.30 -15.36 -21.27
C TRP A 262 -5.74 -13.98 -21.76
N MET A 263 -5.04 -13.44 -22.77
CA MET A 263 -5.31 -12.12 -23.32
C MET A 263 -6.68 -12.07 -24.00
N GLY A 264 -7.08 -13.14 -24.71
CA GLY A 264 -8.40 -13.23 -25.32
C GLY A 264 -9.53 -13.17 -24.29
N GLU A 265 -9.41 -13.91 -23.18
CA GLU A 265 -10.36 -13.83 -22.07
C GLU A 265 -10.36 -12.45 -21.41
N LEU A 266 -9.18 -11.90 -21.13
CA LEU A 266 -9.00 -10.59 -20.49
C LEU A 266 -9.64 -9.46 -21.30
N VAL A 267 -9.28 -9.33 -22.59
CA VAL A 267 -9.74 -8.26 -23.48
C VAL A 267 -11.23 -8.41 -23.81
N SER A 268 -11.72 -9.63 -24.07
CA SER A 268 -13.14 -9.85 -24.36
C SER A 268 -14.04 -9.52 -23.17
N SER A 269 -13.53 -9.70 -21.96
CA SER A 269 -14.29 -9.56 -20.72
C SER A 269 -14.23 -8.18 -20.11
N PHE A 270 -13.07 -7.54 -20.21
CA PHE A 270 -12.78 -6.27 -19.57
C PHE A 270 -12.52 -5.15 -20.57
N GLY A 271 -12.47 -5.38 -21.88
CA GLY A 271 -11.93 -4.41 -22.83
C GLY A 271 -10.43 -4.17 -22.58
N THR A 272 -9.88 -3.10 -23.15
CA THR A 272 -8.47 -2.73 -22.96
C THR A 272 -8.28 -1.22 -23.01
N ASP A 273 -7.30 -0.74 -22.25
CA ASP A 273 -6.73 0.62 -22.34
C ASP A 273 -5.31 0.58 -22.92
N HIS A 274 -4.94 -0.56 -23.51
CA HIS A 274 -3.67 -0.91 -24.13
C HIS A 274 -2.48 -1.02 -23.18
N TRP A 275 -2.68 -0.95 -21.86
CA TRP A 275 -1.60 -1.13 -20.88
C TRP A 275 -1.72 -2.48 -20.18
N TYR A 276 -0.63 -3.24 -20.19
CA TYR A 276 -0.56 -4.55 -19.55
C TYR A 276 0.65 -4.68 -18.64
N GLN A 277 0.43 -5.12 -17.41
CA GLN A 277 1.50 -5.37 -16.45
C GLN A 277 2.06 -6.79 -16.59
N LEU A 278 3.39 -6.90 -16.65
CA LEU A 278 4.09 -8.17 -16.88
C LEU A 278 5.47 -8.18 -16.21
N ASP A 279 5.61 -8.86 -15.06
CA ASP A 279 6.84 -8.80 -14.24
C ASP A 279 7.59 -10.12 -14.07
N GLY A 280 6.90 -11.26 -14.22
CA GLY A 280 7.45 -12.59 -13.89
C GLY A 280 8.71 -12.99 -14.64
N TYR A 281 9.16 -12.21 -15.62
CA TYR A 281 10.44 -12.36 -16.29
C TYR A 281 11.66 -11.75 -15.56
N PHE A 282 11.45 -11.10 -14.41
CA PHE A 282 12.48 -10.47 -13.58
C PHE A 282 12.24 -10.72 -12.07
N ASP A 283 13.15 -11.43 -11.39
CA ASP A 283 13.10 -11.66 -9.92
C ASP A 283 14.39 -11.21 -9.25
N GLY A 284 14.70 -9.90 -9.26
CA GLY A 284 15.79 -9.33 -8.44
C GLY A 284 17.17 -9.99 -8.62
N GLY A 285 17.36 -10.84 -9.62
CA GLY A 285 18.25 -11.99 -9.55
C GLY A 285 18.04 -12.96 -10.73
N THR A 286 18.37 -14.24 -10.54
CA THR A 286 18.29 -15.25 -11.61
C THR A 286 16.89 -15.79 -11.72
N ALA A 287 16.23 -15.50 -12.84
CA ALA A 287 14.95 -16.10 -13.14
C ALA A 287 14.96 -17.64 -12.96
N PRO A 288 13.89 -18.25 -12.41
CA PRO A 288 13.85 -19.68 -12.07
C PRO A 288 14.30 -20.60 -13.21
N TRP A 289 13.92 -20.33 -14.47
CA TRP A 289 14.33 -21.13 -15.64
C TRP A 289 15.83 -21.10 -15.95
N ARG A 290 16.58 -20.12 -15.45
CA ARG A 290 18.02 -19.99 -15.68
C ARG A 290 18.85 -20.71 -14.61
N ALA A 291 18.26 -21.07 -13.46
CA ALA A 291 18.93 -21.83 -12.41
C ALA A 291 19.38 -23.24 -12.88
N HIS A 292 18.73 -23.78 -13.92
CA HIS A 292 19.03 -25.10 -14.50
C HIS A 292 19.98 -25.06 -15.71
N GLU A 293 20.27 -23.89 -16.29
CA GLU A 293 21.11 -23.75 -17.48
C GLU A 293 22.63 -23.67 -17.16
N GLY A 294 23.03 -23.85 -15.89
CA GLY A 294 24.43 -23.74 -15.47
C GLY A 294 25.03 -22.33 -15.63
N ALA A 295 24.20 -21.34 -15.94
CA ALA A 295 24.60 -19.96 -16.10
C ALA A 295 24.97 -19.34 -14.75
N THR A 296 26.01 -18.51 -14.70
CA THR A 296 26.37 -17.73 -13.51
C THR A 296 25.15 -16.96 -13.05
N ALA A 297 24.62 -17.28 -11.87
CA ALA A 297 23.47 -16.60 -11.31
C ALA A 297 23.69 -15.07 -11.38
N LEU A 298 22.72 -14.33 -11.91
CA LEU A 298 22.56 -12.92 -11.55
C LEU A 298 22.35 -12.92 -10.04
N LYS A 299 23.42 -12.69 -9.29
CA LYS A 299 23.38 -12.68 -7.83
C LYS A 299 22.46 -11.52 -7.41
N LYS A 300 21.52 -11.79 -6.49
CA LYS A 300 20.89 -10.77 -5.62
C LYS A 300 22.05 -10.15 -4.83
N LEU A 301 22.76 -9.17 -5.39
CA LEU A 301 23.91 -8.55 -4.70
C LEU A 301 23.36 -7.64 -3.61
N VAL A 302 23.70 -7.97 -2.36
CA VAL A 302 23.39 -7.17 -1.17
C VAL A 302 23.87 -5.73 -1.35
N ARG A 303 23.06 -4.77 -0.90
CA ARG A 303 23.38 -3.33 -0.85
C ARG A 303 24.85 -3.09 -0.51
N GLY A 304 25.61 -2.55 -1.46
CA GLY A 304 26.99 -2.09 -1.28
C GLY A 304 27.13 -0.61 -1.63
N PRO A 305 28.16 0.10 -1.11
CA PRO A 305 28.42 1.47 -1.49
C PRO A 305 28.74 1.54 -2.99
N LEU A 306 27.99 2.40 -3.68
CA LEU A 306 27.90 2.54 -5.13
C LEU A 306 29.27 2.65 -5.82
N GLY A 307 29.54 1.77 -6.78
CA GLY A 307 30.37 2.08 -7.93
C GLY A 307 29.46 2.47 -9.08
N ARG A 308 29.23 3.77 -9.32
CA ARG A 308 28.56 4.22 -10.54
C ARG A 308 29.45 3.83 -11.73
N ARG A 309 28.92 3.15 -12.75
CA ARG A 309 29.66 3.08 -14.02
C ARG A 309 29.85 4.51 -14.53
N PRO A 310 31.04 4.87 -15.04
CA PRO A 310 31.19 6.06 -15.86
C PRO A 310 30.20 5.97 -17.02
N ALA A 311 29.60 7.10 -17.40
CA ALA A 311 28.78 7.21 -18.60
C ALA A 311 29.58 6.71 -19.81
N THR A 312 29.40 5.45 -20.21
CA THR A 312 29.94 4.99 -21.49
C THR A 312 28.97 5.48 -22.56
N ALA A 313 29.49 6.17 -23.57
CA ALA A 313 28.68 6.76 -24.63
C ALA A 313 27.83 5.74 -25.41
N ASP A 314 28.19 4.44 -25.33
CA ASP A 314 27.45 3.36 -25.99
C ASP A 314 26.60 2.54 -24.99
N PRO A 315 25.32 2.29 -25.30
CA PRO A 315 24.51 1.35 -24.55
C PRO A 315 25.11 -0.07 -24.59
N PRO A 316 24.91 -0.91 -23.56
CA PRO A 316 25.34 -2.29 -23.62
C PRO A 316 24.57 -3.01 -24.73
N THR A 317 25.25 -3.90 -25.44
CA THR A 317 24.60 -4.83 -26.36
C THR A 317 23.54 -5.62 -25.60
N PRO A 318 22.29 -5.69 -26.08
CA PRO A 318 21.26 -6.50 -25.44
C PRO A 318 21.66 -7.96 -25.43
N ASP A 319 21.48 -8.65 -24.30
CA ASP A 319 21.74 -10.09 -24.24
C ASP A 319 20.75 -10.82 -25.19
N PRO A 320 21.24 -11.65 -26.13
CA PRO A 320 20.39 -12.25 -27.15
C PRO A 320 19.30 -13.19 -26.61
N LEU A 321 19.52 -13.80 -25.44
CA LEU A 321 18.55 -14.73 -24.85
C LEU A 321 17.45 -13.95 -24.12
N TRP A 322 17.82 -12.94 -23.34
CA TRP A 322 16.86 -12.03 -22.70
C TRP A 322 16.02 -11.28 -23.73
N LEU A 323 16.63 -10.80 -24.82
CA LEU A 323 15.90 -10.18 -25.93
C LEU A 323 14.86 -11.13 -26.54
N ARG A 324 15.24 -12.36 -26.89
CA ARG A 324 14.29 -13.33 -27.48
C ARG A 324 13.15 -13.68 -26.54
N ARG A 325 13.44 -13.89 -25.25
CA ARG A 325 12.42 -14.16 -24.23
C ARG A 325 11.47 -12.99 -24.06
N GLY A 326 12.00 -11.77 -23.99
CA GLY A 326 11.21 -10.54 -23.96
C GLY A 326 10.34 -10.39 -25.20
N MET A 327 10.87 -10.67 -26.40
CA MET A 327 10.10 -10.56 -27.65
C MET A 327 8.93 -11.54 -27.65
N SER A 328 9.14 -12.78 -27.22
CA SER A 328 8.06 -13.77 -27.11
C SER A 328 7.01 -13.37 -26.07
N ALA A 329 7.45 -12.85 -24.92
CA ALA A 329 6.57 -12.34 -23.87
C ALA A 329 5.70 -11.16 -24.39
N TYR A 330 6.32 -10.18 -25.04
CA TYR A 330 5.61 -9.06 -25.66
C TYR A 330 4.67 -9.50 -26.78
N GLN A 331 5.07 -10.52 -27.57
CA GLN A 331 4.20 -11.12 -28.59
C GLN A 331 2.95 -11.76 -27.98
N GLY A 332 3.04 -12.31 -26.78
CA GLY A 332 1.89 -12.79 -26.02
C GLY A 332 0.84 -11.72 -25.74
N LEU A 333 1.25 -10.45 -25.65
CA LEU A 333 0.35 -9.30 -25.50
C LEU A 333 -0.14 -8.81 -26.87
N ASN A 334 0.80 -8.51 -27.76
CA ASN A 334 0.52 -7.70 -28.94
C ASN A 334 -0.19 -8.44 -30.09
N ARG A 335 -0.21 -9.78 -30.07
CA ARG A 335 -1.03 -10.57 -31.01
C ARG A 335 -2.52 -10.34 -30.80
N THR A 336 -2.94 -10.17 -29.55
CA THR A 336 -4.34 -9.90 -29.19
C THR A 336 -4.63 -8.40 -29.24
N ASP A 337 -3.69 -7.57 -28.79
CA ASP A 337 -3.81 -6.11 -28.78
C ASP A 337 -2.60 -5.45 -29.48
N PRO A 338 -2.69 -5.12 -30.78
CA PRO A 338 -1.57 -4.54 -31.53
C PRO A 338 -1.02 -3.23 -30.96
N GLU A 339 -1.80 -2.54 -30.13
CA GLU A 339 -1.44 -1.28 -29.48
C GLU A 339 -0.82 -1.49 -28.08
N ALA A 340 -0.64 -2.73 -27.63
CA ALA A 340 -0.19 -3.08 -26.28
C ALA A 340 1.10 -2.35 -25.85
N THR A 341 1.05 -1.78 -24.66
CA THR A 341 2.15 -1.22 -23.88
C THR A 341 2.43 -2.17 -22.72
N TRP A 342 3.66 -2.66 -22.65
CA TRP A 342 4.17 -3.45 -21.54
C TRP A 342 4.59 -2.51 -20.41
N SER A 343 3.85 -2.55 -19.30
CA SER A 343 4.20 -1.93 -18.03
C SER A 343 4.99 -2.91 -17.16
N PHE A 344 6.18 -2.51 -16.71
CA PHE A 344 7.10 -3.34 -15.96
C PHE A 344 7.45 -2.71 -14.61
N GLN A 345 7.34 -3.46 -13.52
CA GLN A 345 7.68 -2.98 -12.18
C GLN A 345 9.20 -2.92 -11.96
N GLY A 346 9.71 -1.70 -11.78
CA GLY A 346 11.11 -1.39 -11.56
C GLY A 346 11.68 -1.94 -10.25
N PHE A 347 10.84 -2.33 -9.28
CA PHE A 347 11.30 -2.96 -8.04
C PHE A 347 12.14 -4.22 -8.30
N ALA A 348 11.86 -4.94 -9.40
CA ALA A 348 12.61 -6.12 -9.80
C ALA A 348 14.10 -5.84 -10.15
N VAL A 349 14.48 -4.57 -10.35
CA VAL A 349 15.88 -4.15 -10.58
C VAL A 349 16.45 -3.27 -9.47
N GLU A 350 15.70 -3.02 -8.39
CA GLU A 350 16.09 -2.22 -7.22
C GLU A 350 17.45 -2.67 -6.65
N PHE A 351 17.61 -3.98 -6.47
CA PHE A 351 18.80 -4.57 -5.87
C PHE A 351 19.93 -4.87 -6.87
N TRP A 352 19.79 -4.44 -8.13
CA TRP A 352 20.84 -4.58 -9.13
C TRP A 352 21.86 -3.44 -9.00
N GLN A 353 23.12 -3.74 -9.33
CA GLN A 353 24.28 -2.88 -9.13
C GLN A 353 24.85 -2.35 -10.45
N ASP A 354 24.05 -2.41 -11.53
CA ASP A 354 24.46 -2.06 -12.89
C ASP A 354 25.78 -2.77 -13.31
N THR A 355 25.86 -4.10 -13.17
CA THR A 355 26.95 -4.88 -13.78
C THR A 355 26.72 -5.06 -15.29
N PRO A 356 27.76 -5.23 -16.14
CA PRO A 356 27.59 -5.38 -17.58
C PRO A 356 26.54 -6.41 -17.99
N GLU A 357 26.46 -7.51 -17.26
CA GLU A 357 25.49 -8.59 -17.44
C GLU A 357 24.07 -8.16 -17.09
N GLN A 358 23.87 -7.48 -15.94
CA GLN A 358 22.57 -6.95 -15.52
C GLN A 358 22.05 -5.89 -16.51
N ALA A 359 22.94 -4.99 -16.93
CA ALA A 359 22.61 -3.95 -17.89
C ALA A 359 22.26 -4.52 -19.27
N SER A 360 23.02 -5.51 -19.74
CA SER A 360 22.76 -6.23 -20.99
C SER A 360 21.43 -7.01 -20.94
N ALA A 361 21.09 -7.62 -19.79
CA ALA A 361 19.82 -8.31 -19.58
C ALA A 361 18.62 -7.37 -19.57
N LEU A 362 18.66 -6.29 -18.77
CA LEU A 362 17.60 -5.28 -18.72
C LEU A 362 17.40 -4.63 -20.09
N ARG A 363 18.50 -4.32 -20.79
CA ARG A 363 18.44 -3.77 -22.15
C ARG A 363 17.76 -4.75 -23.12
N GLY A 364 17.98 -6.06 -22.98
CA GLY A 364 17.29 -7.10 -23.73
C GLY A 364 15.77 -6.91 -23.77
N PHE A 365 15.15 -6.79 -22.59
CA PHE A 365 13.71 -6.59 -22.47
C PHE A 365 13.23 -5.22 -22.93
N ILE A 366 13.95 -4.15 -22.59
CA ILE A 366 13.61 -2.80 -23.07
C ILE A 366 13.53 -2.78 -24.59
N THR A 367 14.45 -3.48 -25.28
CA THR A 367 14.47 -3.56 -26.74
C THR A 367 13.53 -4.61 -27.33
N ALA A 368 12.86 -5.41 -26.49
CA ALA A 368 11.97 -6.46 -26.96
C ALA A 368 10.61 -5.94 -27.46
N ALA A 369 10.17 -4.79 -26.95
CA ALA A 369 8.99 -4.10 -27.46
C ALA A 369 9.40 -2.99 -28.46
N PRO A 370 8.50 -2.58 -29.38
CA PRO A 370 8.69 -1.37 -30.18
C PRO A 370 9.01 -0.15 -29.31
N PRO A 371 9.75 0.84 -29.85
CA PRO A 371 10.05 2.09 -29.12
C PRO A 371 8.78 2.72 -28.53
N GLY A 372 8.82 3.05 -27.23
CA GLY A 372 7.70 3.63 -26.50
C GLY A 372 6.67 2.64 -25.95
N LYS A 373 6.75 1.34 -26.27
CA LYS A 373 5.80 0.30 -25.81
C LYS A 373 6.31 -0.51 -24.61
N PHE A 374 7.49 -0.24 -24.08
CA PHE A 374 7.98 -0.79 -22.82
C PHE A 374 8.15 0.37 -21.82
N VAL A 375 7.30 0.41 -20.80
CA VAL A 375 7.27 1.46 -19.78
C VAL A 375 7.65 0.87 -18.43
N ILE A 376 8.64 1.47 -17.78
CA ILE A 376 9.07 1.06 -16.44
C ILE A 376 8.32 1.88 -15.41
N ILE A 377 7.72 1.23 -14.41
CA ILE A 377 7.24 1.86 -13.19
C ILE A 377 8.41 1.84 -12.20
N ASP A 378 9.16 2.93 -12.12
CA ASP A 378 10.32 3.06 -11.22
C ASP A 378 9.82 3.22 -9.78
N MET A 379 10.07 2.22 -8.95
CA MET A 379 9.46 1.99 -7.63
C MET A 379 10.52 2.12 -6.53
N ASP A 380 10.93 3.34 -6.21
CA ASP A 380 12.04 3.61 -5.29
C ASP A 380 11.60 4.33 -4.01
N TYR A 381 12.45 4.25 -2.98
CA TYR A 381 12.39 4.96 -1.69
C TYR A 381 13.27 6.22 -1.68
N GLY A 382 14.07 6.44 -2.72
CA GLY A 382 15.02 7.54 -2.85
C GLY A 382 14.85 8.30 -4.18
N ASP A 383 15.97 8.77 -4.74
CA ASP A 383 15.96 9.65 -5.92
C ASP A 383 15.63 8.92 -7.25
N GLY A 384 15.32 7.62 -7.22
CA GLY A 384 14.88 6.82 -8.36
C GLY A 384 15.96 5.91 -8.94
N GLU A 385 15.53 4.71 -9.32
CA GLU A 385 16.39 3.65 -9.85
C GLU A 385 16.95 3.97 -11.23
N TRP A 386 16.20 4.75 -12.01
CA TRP A 386 16.54 5.25 -13.33
C TRP A 386 17.96 5.84 -13.36
N HIS A 387 18.41 6.51 -12.28
CA HIS A 387 19.74 7.07 -12.13
C HIS A 387 20.90 6.09 -12.34
N LYS A 388 20.67 4.79 -12.10
CA LYS A 388 21.67 3.74 -12.25
C LYS A 388 21.82 3.29 -13.70
N TRP A 389 20.82 3.51 -14.55
CA TRP A 389 20.73 2.90 -15.88
C TRP A 389 20.99 3.93 -16.98
N ASN A 390 22.25 4.03 -17.43
CA ASN A 390 22.72 4.88 -18.55
C ASN A 390 22.50 6.38 -18.40
N ASP A 391 23.41 7.04 -17.68
CA ASP A 391 23.31 8.49 -17.46
C ASP A 391 21.94 8.92 -16.92
N ALA A 392 21.32 8.03 -16.15
CA ALA A 392 20.00 8.22 -15.59
C ALA A 392 18.87 8.26 -16.64
N ALA A 393 18.56 7.19 -17.39
CA ALA A 393 17.43 7.22 -18.36
C ALA A 393 16.94 5.87 -18.93
N TYR A 394 17.34 4.72 -18.38
CA TYR A 394 17.01 3.39 -18.94
C TYR A 394 17.28 3.27 -20.45
N TRP A 395 18.34 3.95 -20.93
CA TRP A 395 18.70 4.03 -22.34
C TRP A 395 17.60 4.44 -23.34
N GLY A 396 16.65 5.29 -22.94
CA GLY A 396 15.62 5.76 -23.86
C GLY A 396 14.21 5.23 -23.57
N ALA A 397 14.06 4.27 -22.64
CA ALA A 397 12.75 3.73 -22.30
C ALA A 397 11.90 4.77 -21.56
N PRO A 398 10.60 4.93 -21.90
CA PRO A 398 9.70 5.72 -21.09
C PRO A 398 9.56 5.12 -19.69
N PHE A 399 9.42 5.96 -18.66
CA PHE A 399 9.18 5.48 -17.30
C PHE A 399 8.31 6.42 -16.47
N VAL A 400 7.64 5.84 -15.48
CA VAL A 400 6.92 6.55 -14.44
C VAL A 400 7.80 6.54 -13.20
N TRP A 401 8.16 7.71 -12.69
CA TRP A 401 8.90 7.80 -11.43
C TRP A 401 7.92 7.83 -10.26
N SER A 402 7.97 6.82 -9.38
CA SER A 402 7.00 6.67 -8.31
C SER A 402 7.66 6.52 -6.95
N ALA A 403 7.01 7.09 -5.92
CA ALA A 403 7.41 6.89 -4.54
C ALA A 403 6.81 5.58 -4.01
N LEU A 404 7.63 4.61 -3.59
CA LEU A 404 7.07 3.41 -2.96
C LEU A 404 6.48 3.75 -1.60
N HIS A 405 7.25 4.44 -0.76
CA HIS A 405 6.88 4.88 0.58
C HIS A 405 6.55 3.69 1.51
N ASN A 406 5.36 3.08 1.43
CA ASN A 406 4.81 2.09 2.39
C ASN A 406 5.03 0.62 2.06
N PHE A 407 5.30 -0.16 3.12
CA PHE A 407 5.35 -1.61 3.13
C PHE A 407 4.33 -2.21 4.10
N GLY A 408 3.71 -3.32 3.71
CA GLY A 408 2.77 -4.10 4.52
C GLY A 408 1.47 -3.38 4.89
N GLY A 409 1.23 -2.15 4.41
CA GLY A 409 0.17 -1.28 4.92
C GLY A 409 0.40 -0.88 6.37
N THR A 410 1.65 -0.76 6.83
CA THR A 410 1.98 -0.44 8.23
C THR A 410 1.72 1.04 8.56
N ASP A 411 1.46 1.36 9.83
CA ASP A 411 0.77 2.59 10.24
C ASP A 411 1.68 3.80 10.59
N GLY A 412 3.00 3.63 10.70
CA GLY A 412 3.91 4.66 11.23
C GLY A 412 3.81 6.02 10.51
N LEU A 413 3.82 7.14 11.27
CA LEU A 413 3.89 8.49 10.69
C LEU A 413 5.31 8.78 10.20
N LYS A 414 5.51 8.77 8.88
CA LYS A 414 6.83 8.89 8.25
C LYS A 414 6.68 9.38 6.80
N GLY A 415 7.76 9.92 6.24
CA GLY A 415 7.90 10.11 4.79
C GLY A 415 8.64 11.38 4.41
N ASN A 416 9.56 11.32 3.44
CA ASN A 416 10.33 12.50 3.02
C ASN A 416 9.48 13.47 2.16
N MET A 417 8.90 14.50 2.78
CA MET A 417 8.07 15.48 2.07
C MET A 417 8.87 16.31 1.05
N SER A 418 10.17 16.53 1.28
CA SER A 418 11.02 17.22 0.30
C SER A 418 11.19 16.41 -0.98
N TYR A 419 11.28 15.09 -0.85
CA TYR A 419 11.27 14.18 -1.99
C TYR A 419 9.89 14.18 -2.70
N ALA A 420 8.80 14.03 -1.96
CA ALA A 420 7.44 14.05 -2.50
C ALA A 420 7.14 15.33 -3.32
N ALA A 421 7.53 16.51 -2.82
CA ALA A 421 7.31 17.78 -3.52
C ALA A 421 8.17 17.97 -4.78
N ARG A 422 9.30 17.26 -4.89
CA ARG A 422 10.21 17.31 -6.05
C ARG A 422 9.87 16.30 -7.12
N LEU A 423 9.24 15.18 -6.77
CA LEU A 423 9.05 14.04 -7.68
C LEU A 423 8.41 14.43 -9.02
N PRO A 424 7.28 15.16 -9.08
CA PRO A 424 6.71 15.59 -10.36
C PRO A 424 7.51 16.69 -11.08
N ARG A 425 8.35 17.45 -10.36
CA ARG A 425 9.12 18.59 -10.90
C ARG A 425 10.49 18.20 -11.43
N ALA A 426 11.17 17.22 -10.82
CA ALA A 426 12.43 16.70 -11.36
C ALA A 426 12.21 16.00 -12.71
N ALA A 427 10.99 15.52 -12.98
CA ALA A 427 10.55 15.10 -14.31
C ALA A 427 10.55 16.22 -15.37
N MET A 428 10.53 17.49 -14.96
CA MET A 428 10.51 18.67 -15.84
C MET A 428 11.83 19.46 -15.86
N ALA A 429 12.84 19.06 -15.07
CA ALA A 429 14.12 19.75 -15.05
C ALA A 429 14.79 19.71 -16.45
N PRO A 430 15.68 20.67 -16.81
CA PRO A 430 16.28 20.77 -18.15
C PRO A 430 17.34 19.69 -18.43
N HIS A 431 17.15 18.48 -17.92
CA HIS A 431 17.67 17.29 -18.57
C HIS A 431 16.74 16.98 -19.74
N ALA A 432 16.99 17.62 -20.89
CA ALA A 432 16.40 17.27 -22.19
C ALA A 432 16.77 15.83 -22.67
N SER A 433 17.14 14.94 -21.73
CA SER A 433 17.66 13.60 -21.91
C SER A 433 16.89 12.53 -21.10
N THR A 434 15.85 12.90 -20.34
CA THR A 434 15.02 11.92 -19.60
C THR A 434 13.73 11.59 -20.36
N ASN A 435 13.20 10.37 -20.20
CA ASN A 435 11.96 9.90 -20.82
C ASN A 435 10.88 9.68 -19.75
N ILE A 436 10.79 10.57 -18.77
CA ILE A 436 9.74 10.48 -17.75
C ILE A 436 8.41 10.81 -18.41
N VAL A 437 7.48 9.86 -18.39
CA VAL A 437 6.11 10.02 -18.91
C VAL A 437 5.09 10.14 -17.78
N GLY A 438 5.52 9.92 -16.53
CA GLY A 438 4.64 10.02 -15.39
C GLY A 438 5.34 10.14 -14.05
N SER A 439 4.55 10.53 -13.06
CA SER A 439 4.89 10.54 -11.64
C SER A 439 3.86 9.68 -10.89
N GLY A 440 4.12 9.31 -9.64
CA GLY A 440 3.09 8.62 -8.86
C GLY A 440 3.57 8.05 -7.55
N PHE A 441 2.84 7.06 -7.07
CA PHE A 441 3.17 6.33 -5.86
C PHE A 441 2.72 4.88 -5.92
N THR A 442 3.53 4.01 -5.33
CA THR A 442 3.50 2.55 -5.46
C THR A 442 3.56 1.89 -4.09
N MET A 443 2.82 2.46 -3.14
CA MET A 443 2.70 1.95 -1.77
C MET A 443 2.12 0.54 -1.70
N GLU A 444 2.61 -0.30 -0.80
CA GLU A 444 2.05 -1.63 -0.59
C GLU A 444 0.66 -1.61 0.06
N GLY A 445 0.33 -0.56 0.81
CA GLY A 445 -0.99 -0.34 1.38
C GLY A 445 -1.34 1.13 1.53
N ILE A 446 -2.64 1.46 1.46
CA ILE A 446 -3.20 2.81 1.62
C ILE A 446 -3.70 3.04 3.06
N ASP A 447 -4.47 4.12 3.27
CA ASP A 447 -5.07 4.52 4.56
C ASP A 447 -4.10 5.06 5.63
N GLN A 448 -2.88 5.41 5.24
CA GLN A 448 -1.85 6.01 6.11
C GLN A 448 -1.15 7.19 5.44
N ASN A 449 -0.56 8.10 6.23
CA ASN A 449 0.24 9.25 5.74
C ASN A 449 -0.39 10.05 4.58
N ALA A 450 -1.69 10.33 4.62
CA ALA A 450 -2.40 11.05 3.55
C ALA A 450 -1.72 12.38 3.15
N ALA A 451 -1.12 13.10 4.12
CA ALA A 451 -0.38 14.33 3.86
C ALA A 451 0.80 14.14 2.89
N PHE A 452 1.50 13.00 2.93
CA PHE A 452 2.61 12.69 2.04
C PHE A 452 2.13 12.50 0.60
N TYR A 453 1.07 11.72 0.39
CA TYR A 453 0.56 11.45 -0.96
C TYR A 453 -0.18 12.63 -1.56
N GLU A 454 -0.92 13.39 -0.75
CA GLU A 454 -1.54 14.65 -1.19
C GLU A 454 -0.48 15.65 -1.65
N LEU A 455 0.71 15.69 -1.03
CA LEU A 455 1.81 16.54 -1.49
C LEU A 455 2.31 16.17 -2.89
N ILE A 456 2.38 14.87 -3.21
CA ILE A 456 2.73 14.39 -4.56
C ILE A 456 1.65 14.82 -5.57
N ILE A 457 0.37 14.61 -5.20
CA ILE A 457 -0.79 14.99 -6.01
C ILE A 457 -0.80 16.49 -6.30
N ASP A 458 -0.65 17.32 -5.28
CA ASP A 458 -0.67 18.78 -5.42
C ASP A 458 0.52 19.27 -6.26
N SER A 459 1.67 18.59 -6.16
CA SER A 459 2.87 18.90 -6.94
C SER A 459 2.76 18.48 -8.42
N HIS A 460 1.78 17.66 -8.81
CA HIS A 460 1.61 17.16 -10.18
C HIS A 460 1.03 18.21 -11.15
N PHE A 461 0.40 19.28 -10.64
CA PHE A 461 -0.22 20.33 -11.45
C PHE A 461 0.59 21.64 -11.39
N GLY A 462 1.01 22.15 -12.55
CA GLY A 462 1.65 23.46 -12.72
C GLY A 462 0.67 24.63 -12.83
N GLY A 463 1.19 25.85 -13.02
CA GLY A 463 0.40 27.07 -13.21
C GLY A 463 0.25 27.95 -11.97
N GLY A 464 1.31 28.09 -11.16
CA GLY A 464 1.39 29.07 -10.05
C GLY A 464 1.27 28.50 -8.63
N LEU A 465 1.22 27.17 -8.46
CA LEU A 465 1.29 26.47 -7.17
C LEU A 465 2.69 25.87 -6.94
N GLU A 466 3.74 26.63 -7.25
CA GLU A 466 5.07 26.21 -6.81
C GLU A 466 5.06 26.18 -5.27
N ILE A 467 5.12 24.98 -4.71
CA ILE A 467 5.26 24.78 -3.27
C ILE A 467 6.67 25.25 -2.89
N THR A 468 6.76 26.48 -2.40
CA THR A 468 8.00 27.13 -1.94
C THR A 468 8.29 26.84 -0.47
N SER A 469 7.26 26.55 0.32
CA SER A 469 7.36 26.13 1.71
C SER A 469 6.44 24.94 1.96
N ILE A 470 7.03 23.77 2.21
CA ILE A 470 6.30 22.55 2.55
C ILE A 470 5.51 22.73 3.85
N SER A 471 6.13 23.34 4.87
CA SER A 471 5.46 23.59 6.15
C SER A 471 4.24 24.48 5.99
N GLN A 472 4.33 25.56 5.22
CA GLN A 472 3.17 26.43 4.97
C GLN A 472 2.08 25.69 4.19
N HIS A 473 2.44 24.93 3.16
CA HIS A 473 1.48 24.12 2.39
C HIS A 473 0.73 23.13 3.28
N MET A 474 1.43 22.45 4.19
CA MET A 474 0.82 21.50 5.13
C MET A 474 -0.06 22.17 6.18
N ILE A 475 0.31 23.36 6.64
CA ILE A 475 -0.51 24.18 7.52
C ILE A 475 -1.80 24.59 6.81
N ASP A 476 -1.71 25.11 5.59
CA ASP A 476 -2.87 25.53 4.80
C ASP A 476 -3.78 24.33 4.50
N ARG A 477 -3.19 23.18 4.16
CA ARG A 477 -3.89 21.90 4.03
C ARG A 477 -4.64 21.55 5.32
N ALA A 478 -4.00 21.68 6.48
CA ALA A 478 -4.63 21.35 7.75
C ALA A 478 -5.84 22.24 8.07
N TYR A 479 -5.75 23.55 7.80
CA TYR A 479 -6.90 24.46 7.94
C TYR A 479 -8.08 24.01 7.07
N ARG A 480 -7.83 23.67 5.80
CA ARG A 480 -8.86 23.15 4.88
C ARG A 480 -9.42 21.81 5.36
N ARG A 481 -8.55 20.88 5.71
CA ARG A 481 -8.88 19.52 6.16
C ARG A 481 -9.73 19.51 7.42
N TYR A 482 -9.42 20.39 8.37
CA TYR A 482 -10.15 20.50 9.64
C TYR A 482 -11.29 21.51 9.61
N ARG A 483 -11.46 22.24 8.50
CA ARG A 483 -12.44 23.32 8.30
C ARG A 483 -12.33 24.44 9.33
N LEU A 484 -11.10 24.78 9.70
CA LEU A 484 -10.84 25.89 10.61
C LEU A 484 -10.79 27.20 9.84
N THR A 485 -11.61 28.15 10.25
CA THR A 485 -11.69 29.49 9.64
C THR A 485 -10.95 30.56 10.44
N SER A 486 -10.52 30.24 11.65
CA SER A 486 -9.82 31.16 12.55
C SER A 486 -8.37 30.72 12.74
N PRO A 487 -7.41 31.66 12.75
CA PRO A 487 -6.00 31.32 13.00
C PRO A 487 -5.82 30.58 14.33
N SER A 488 -4.96 29.57 14.32
CA SER A 488 -4.60 28.75 15.47
C SER A 488 -3.08 28.53 15.50
N MET A 489 -2.39 29.24 16.40
CA MET A 489 -0.96 29.06 16.61
C MET A 489 -0.61 27.62 17.03
N ALA A 490 -1.52 26.94 17.74
CA ALA A 490 -1.35 25.56 18.15
C ALA A 490 -1.37 24.59 16.95
N LEU A 491 -2.27 24.83 15.98
CA LEU A 491 -2.30 24.06 14.74
C LEU A 491 -1.03 24.28 13.91
N GLU A 492 -0.66 25.54 13.73
CA GLU A 492 0.50 25.94 12.91
C GLU A 492 1.80 25.37 13.46
N ALA A 493 1.99 25.45 14.78
CA ALA A 493 3.14 24.84 15.45
C ALA A 493 3.13 23.31 15.29
N ALA A 494 1.98 22.66 15.52
CA ALA A 494 1.89 21.20 15.43
C ALA A 494 2.28 20.67 14.04
N TRP A 495 1.75 21.26 12.97
CA TRP A 495 2.10 20.81 11.62
C TRP A 495 3.52 21.18 11.20
N ARG A 496 4.10 22.28 11.72
CA ARG A 496 5.53 22.57 11.54
C ARG A 496 6.39 21.47 12.17
N GLU A 497 6.11 21.13 13.42
CA GLU A 497 6.83 20.07 14.14
C GLU A 497 6.74 18.73 13.40
N LEU A 498 5.56 18.36 12.87
CA LEU A 498 5.42 17.13 12.09
C LEU A 498 6.25 17.14 10.79
N VAL A 499 6.24 18.27 10.06
CA VAL A 499 7.04 18.45 8.84
C VAL A 499 8.54 18.37 9.13
N ASP A 500 8.98 19.00 10.22
CA ASP A 500 10.40 19.09 10.57
C ASP A 500 10.92 17.84 11.31
N SER A 501 10.04 16.91 11.71
CA SER A 501 10.40 15.67 12.42
C SER A 501 10.10 14.40 11.61
N VAL A 502 8.90 13.84 11.74
CA VAL A 502 8.50 12.56 11.13
C VAL A 502 8.46 12.60 9.61
N TYR A 503 8.24 13.79 9.02
CA TYR A 503 8.19 13.97 7.58
C TYR A 503 9.46 14.58 6.94
N ALA A 504 10.54 14.74 7.71
CA ALA A 504 11.71 15.47 7.23
C ALA A 504 12.60 14.67 6.27
N GLN A 505 12.96 13.41 6.57
CA GLN A 505 13.99 12.67 5.81
C GLN A 505 13.91 11.13 5.84
N GLU A 506 12.84 10.52 6.35
CA GLU A 506 12.79 9.04 6.44
C GLU A 506 12.37 8.41 5.09
N PRO A 507 13.25 7.64 4.40
CA PRO A 507 12.92 7.02 3.12
C PRO A 507 12.13 5.71 3.27
N SER A 508 12.30 4.98 4.38
CA SER A 508 11.62 3.71 4.64
C SER A 508 10.49 3.91 5.65
N VAL A 509 9.26 3.52 5.29
CA VAL A 509 8.12 3.67 6.20
C VAL A 509 7.55 2.34 6.69
N GLN A 510 8.32 1.25 6.59
CA GLN A 510 7.96 0.04 7.33
C GLN A 510 7.92 0.38 8.82
N ASP A 511 6.83 -0.01 9.48
CA ASP A 511 6.79 0.05 10.93
C ASP A 511 7.80 -0.94 11.53
N GLN A 512 8.58 -0.43 12.48
CA GLN A 512 9.59 -1.19 13.21
C GLN A 512 9.47 -0.91 14.72
N THR A 513 8.30 -0.43 15.15
CA THR A 513 8.03 -0.11 16.55
C THR A 513 7.95 -1.39 17.40
N GLY A 514 8.07 -1.21 18.72
CA GLY A 514 7.92 -2.31 19.66
C GLY A 514 6.56 -3.00 19.54
N VAL A 515 5.50 -2.26 19.17
CA VAL A 515 4.10 -2.70 19.20
C VAL A 515 3.91 -4.12 18.65
N SER A 516 4.33 -4.35 17.41
CA SER A 516 4.20 -5.65 16.74
C SER A 516 5.50 -6.46 16.72
N HIS A 517 6.68 -5.86 16.94
CA HIS A 517 7.96 -6.55 16.74
C HIS A 517 8.65 -6.98 18.04
N PHE A 518 7.96 -7.78 18.83
CA PHE A 518 8.50 -8.30 20.08
C PHE A 518 9.47 -9.47 19.86
N GLY A 519 10.71 -9.36 20.35
CA GLY A 519 11.66 -10.47 20.50
C GLY A 519 12.44 -10.87 19.23
N LYS A 520 12.38 -10.10 18.14
CA LYS A 520 13.28 -10.33 16.99
C LYS A 520 14.70 -9.91 17.36
N ALA A 521 15.68 -10.81 17.19
CA ALA A 521 17.10 -10.51 17.37
C ALA A 521 17.59 -9.35 16.46
N ASP A 522 16.91 -9.15 15.33
CA ASP A 522 17.12 -8.08 14.35
C ASP A 522 16.30 -6.81 14.65
N TYR A 523 16.43 -6.24 15.84
CA TYR A 523 16.15 -4.81 16.02
C TYR A 523 17.20 -3.91 15.31
N GLY A 524 17.82 -4.40 14.24
CA GLY A 524 19.07 -3.92 13.66
C GLY A 524 19.05 -2.47 13.17
N TYR A 525 17.86 -1.86 13.03
CA TYR A 525 17.71 -0.43 12.77
C TYR A 525 16.99 0.27 13.95
N SER A 526 15.82 -0.20 14.37
CA SER A 526 15.02 0.46 15.42
C SER A 526 15.63 0.45 16.82
N LYS A 527 16.34 -0.61 17.26
CA LYS A 527 17.02 -0.59 18.58
C LYS A 527 18.07 0.52 18.64
N TRP A 528 18.82 0.74 17.57
CA TRP A 528 19.84 1.79 17.54
C TRP A 528 19.23 3.19 17.37
N SER A 529 18.15 3.32 16.61
CA SER A 529 17.48 4.60 16.38
C SER A 529 16.78 5.17 17.63
N PHE A 530 16.37 4.32 18.57
CA PHE A 530 15.61 4.72 19.77
C PHE A 530 16.31 4.37 21.09
N GLU A 531 17.57 3.94 21.04
CA GLU A 531 18.37 3.67 22.24
C GLU A 531 18.49 4.91 23.13
N SER A 532 18.61 6.10 22.50
CA SER A 532 18.62 7.38 23.19
C SER A 532 17.33 7.70 23.93
N ASP A 533 16.19 7.16 23.48
CA ASP A 533 14.86 7.39 24.06
C ASP A 533 14.58 6.50 25.27
N ARG A 534 15.52 5.66 25.74
CA ARG A 534 15.25 4.76 26.88
C ARG A 534 14.91 5.47 28.19
N HIS A 535 15.43 6.67 28.39
CA HIS A 535 15.29 7.41 29.64
C HIS A 535 14.77 8.83 29.42
N THR A 536 15.18 9.46 28.33
CA THR A 536 14.85 10.84 28.00
C THR A 536 14.45 10.92 26.53
N PRO A 537 13.33 11.58 26.19
CA PRO A 537 12.92 11.72 24.79
C PRO A 537 13.95 12.52 23.99
N THR A 538 14.21 12.06 22.78
CA THR A 538 14.97 12.78 21.76
C THR A 538 14.20 14.01 21.26
N PRO A 539 14.88 14.98 20.61
CA PRO A 539 14.21 16.11 19.97
C PRO A 539 13.10 15.69 18.99
N LYS A 540 13.31 14.59 18.25
CA LYS A 540 12.31 14.04 17.33
C LYS A 540 11.06 13.58 18.09
N MET A 541 11.22 12.86 19.20
CA MET A 541 10.09 12.40 20.01
C MET A 541 9.39 13.57 20.73
N CYS A 542 10.15 14.57 21.18
CA CYS A 542 9.60 15.82 21.71
C CYS A 542 8.76 16.59 20.67
N ALA A 543 9.20 16.67 19.41
CA ALA A 543 8.46 17.32 18.34
C ALA A 543 7.08 16.67 18.12
N VAL A 544 7.01 15.34 18.05
CA VAL A 544 5.74 14.60 17.89
C VAL A 544 4.86 14.75 19.14
N TRP A 545 5.45 14.72 20.34
CA TRP A 545 4.74 15.00 21.59
C TRP A 545 4.13 16.41 21.62
N SER A 546 4.88 17.43 21.19
CA SER A 546 4.41 18.81 21.08
C SER A 546 3.30 18.95 20.04
N ALA A 547 3.45 18.30 18.89
CA ALA A 547 2.42 18.27 17.85
C ALA A 547 1.10 17.65 18.35
N TRP A 548 1.16 16.55 19.10
CA TRP A 548 -0.03 15.96 19.72
C TRP A 548 -0.71 16.93 20.70
N GLY A 549 0.08 17.70 21.46
CA GLY A 549 -0.43 18.73 22.36
C GLY A 549 -1.14 19.86 21.63
N GLY A 550 -0.56 20.32 20.52
CA GLY A 550 -1.16 21.35 19.67
C GLY A 550 -2.48 20.88 19.03
N LEU A 551 -2.52 19.66 18.48
CA LEU A 551 -3.75 19.08 17.94
C LEU A 551 -4.82 18.85 19.01
N LEU A 552 -4.43 18.44 20.23
CA LEU A 552 -5.37 18.30 21.33
C LEU A 552 -5.98 19.65 21.73
N ALA A 553 -5.18 20.71 21.81
CA ALA A 553 -5.69 22.06 22.09
C ALA A 553 -6.70 22.53 21.02
N VAL A 554 -6.39 22.30 19.75
CA VAL A 554 -7.30 22.58 18.63
C VAL A 554 -8.59 21.78 18.76
N ALA A 555 -8.50 20.48 19.04
CA ALA A 555 -9.65 19.60 19.21
C ALA A 555 -10.52 20.01 20.40
N GLU A 556 -9.92 20.42 21.53
CA GLU A 556 -10.66 20.93 22.69
C GLU A 556 -11.42 22.21 22.36
N ASP A 557 -10.83 23.13 21.59
CA ASP A 557 -11.49 24.38 21.20
C ASP A 557 -12.63 24.15 20.18
N VAL A 558 -12.44 23.24 19.23
CA VAL A 558 -13.50 22.80 18.31
C VAL A 558 -14.64 22.10 19.08
N ALA A 559 -14.31 21.20 20.02
CA ALA A 559 -15.31 20.49 20.81
C ALA A 559 -16.14 21.45 21.70
N LYS A 560 -15.52 22.51 22.24
CA LYS A 560 -16.25 23.56 23.01
C LYS A 560 -17.26 24.32 22.14
N SER A 561 -16.95 24.54 20.87
CA SER A 561 -17.77 25.37 19.96
C SER A 561 -18.83 24.58 19.20
N THR A 562 -18.56 23.32 18.84
CA THR A 562 -19.40 22.52 17.93
C THR A 562 -19.93 21.22 18.55
N HIS A 563 -19.47 20.85 19.75
CA HIS A 563 -19.78 19.60 20.45
C HIS A 563 -19.34 18.30 19.74
N SER A 564 -18.69 18.37 18.57
CA SER A 564 -18.16 17.20 17.85
C SER A 564 -16.95 17.55 17.00
N LEU A 565 -15.97 16.64 16.91
CA LEU A 565 -14.85 16.80 15.98
C LEU A 565 -15.25 16.38 14.56
N SER A 566 -14.67 17.05 13.56
CA SER A 566 -14.66 16.51 12.21
C SER A 566 -13.83 15.22 12.17
N GLU A 567 -14.21 14.26 11.33
CA GLU A 567 -13.50 12.98 11.15
C GLU A 567 -12.00 13.19 10.84
N PRO A 568 -11.58 14.13 9.96
CA PRO A 568 -10.16 14.36 9.71
C PRO A 568 -9.39 14.87 10.94
N LEU A 569 -9.97 15.76 11.75
CA LEU A 569 -9.31 16.27 12.96
C LEU A 569 -9.22 15.19 14.03
N ARG A 570 -10.27 14.37 14.20
CA ARG A 570 -10.26 13.23 15.11
C ARG A 570 -9.19 12.22 14.70
N TYR A 571 -9.16 11.85 13.42
CA TYR A 571 -8.16 10.93 12.88
C TYR A 571 -6.74 11.43 13.16
N ASP A 572 -6.40 12.66 12.78
CA ASP A 572 -5.02 13.18 12.93
C ASP A 572 -4.64 13.36 14.41
N LEU A 573 -5.58 13.74 15.29
CA LEU A 573 -5.37 13.77 16.75
C LEU A 573 -4.96 12.39 17.29
N ILE A 574 -5.71 11.35 16.92
CA ILE A 574 -5.47 9.98 17.39
C ILE A 574 -4.22 9.39 16.75
N ASN A 575 -3.99 9.66 15.46
CA ASN A 575 -2.85 9.17 14.70
C ASN A 575 -1.51 9.68 15.27
N VAL A 576 -1.42 10.98 15.58
CA VAL A 576 -0.22 11.57 16.19
C VAL A 576 -0.03 11.05 17.62
N GLY A 577 -1.10 10.90 18.41
CA GLY A 577 -1.00 10.31 19.75
C GLY A 577 -0.55 8.84 19.73
N ARG A 578 -1.08 8.07 18.79
CA ARG A 578 -0.64 6.70 18.52
C ARG A 578 0.83 6.66 18.16
N GLU A 579 1.32 7.56 17.30
CA GLU A 579 2.74 7.63 16.96
C GLU A 579 3.62 7.82 18.21
N VAL A 580 3.25 8.72 19.12
CA VAL A 580 3.99 8.92 20.39
C VAL A 580 4.12 7.61 21.17
N LEU A 581 2.99 6.91 21.39
CA LEU A 581 2.99 5.68 22.19
C LEU A 581 3.66 4.52 21.46
N ALA A 582 3.48 4.42 20.13
CA ALA A 582 4.16 3.42 19.32
C ALA A 582 5.68 3.62 19.34
N GLN A 583 6.19 4.85 19.27
CA GLN A 583 7.63 5.10 19.40
C GLN A 583 8.13 4.77 20.82
N LEU A 584 7.36 5.11 21.86
CA LEU A 584 7.69 4.75 23.25
C LEU A 584 7.71 3.23 23.50
N SER A 585 7.01 2.46 22.67
CA SER A 585 7.01 0.99 22.78
C SER A 585 8.38 0.38 22.48
N ILE A 586 9.21 1.04 21.67
CA ILE A 586 10.54 0.55 21.29
C ILE A 586 11.47 0.43 22.51
N PRO A 587 11.74 1.51 23.28
CA PRO A 587 12.59 1.40 24.46
C PRO A 587 11.99 0.51 25.55
N LEU A 588 10.66 0.44 25.70
CA LEU A 588 10.04 -0.48 26.66
C LEU A 588 10.20 -1.95 26.26
N ALA A 589 9.99 -2.28 24.98
CA ALA A 589 10.23 -3.61 24.46
C ALA A 589 11.70 -4.01 24.57
N ALA A 590 12.63 -3.08 24.32
CA ALA A 590 14.07 -3.30 24.49
C ALA A 590 14.43 -3.60 25.95
N ASN A 591 13.95 -2.79 26.90
CA ASN A 591 14.16 -3.01 28.33
C ASN A 591 13.59 -4.35 28.82
N PHE A 592 12.41 -4.74 28.32
CA PHE A 592 11.84 -6.05 28.63
C PHE A 592 12.67 -7.20 28.03
N THR A 593 13.04 -7.09 26.75
CA THR A 593 13.84 -8.10 26.04
C THR A 593 15.21 -8.29 26.71
N GLU A 594 15.87 -7.22 27.16
CA GLU A 594 17.17 -7.30 27.83
C GLU A 594 17.11 -8.04 29.15
N VAL A 595 16.06 -7.85 29.96
CA VAL A 595 15.88 -8.62 31.19
C VAL A 595 15.52 -10.07 30.88
N LEU A 596 14.65 -10.27 29.90
CA LEU A 596 14.18 -11.59 29.46
C LEU A 596 15.33 -12.51 28.99
N THR A 597 16.38 -11.95 28.39
CA THR A 597 17.52 -12.71 27.86
C THR A 597 18.74 -12.75 28.80
N GLN A 598 18.60 -12.31 30.06
CA GLN A 598 19.68 -12.32 31.04
C GLN A 598 20.21 -13.73 31.34
N GLN A 599 21.52 -13.79 31.59
CA GLN A 599 22.25 -15.01 31.97
C GLN A 599 23.04 -14.76 33.26
N PRO A 600 23.26 -15.77 34.12
CA PRO A 600 22.80 -17.15 33.98
C PRO A 600 21.34 -17.38 34.43
N ALA A 601 20.69 -16.36 34.99
CA ALA A 601 19.30 -16.42 35.46
C ALA A 601 18.61 -15.06 35.25
N ILE A 602 17.29 -15.08 35.10
CA ILE A 602 16.48 -13.87 34.91
C ILE A 602 16.19 -13.22 36.27
N ASP A 603 16.36 -11.90 36.37
CA ASP A 603 15.86 -11.13 37.53
C ASP A 603 14.32 -11.01 37.47
N ALA A 604 13.63 -11.79 38.30
CA ALA A 604 12.17 -11.84 38.35
C ALA A 604 11.51 -10.47 38.66
N ALA A 605 12.12 -9.66 39.52
CA ALA A 605 11.57 -8.36 39.89
C ALA A 605 11.71 -7.36 38.74
N ALA A 606 12.87 -7.33 38.10
CA ALA A 606 13.09 -6.51 36.91
C ALA A 606 12.20 -6.98 35.75
N LEU A 607 12.06 -8.30 35.55
CA LEU A 607 11.27 -8.90 34.48
C LEU A 607 9.80 -8.49 34.59
N ASN A 608 9.22 -8.64 35.78
CA ASN A 608 7.84 -8.25 36.03
C ASN A 608 7.64 -6.75 35.83
N LYS A 609 8.59 -5.92 36.28
CA LYS A 609 8.51 -4.46 36.14
C LYS A 609 8.56 -4.04 34.66
N THR A 610 9.53 -4.52 33.89
CA THR A 610 9.70 -4.11 32.49
C THR A 610 8.63 -4.70 31.59
N GLY A 611 8.25 -5.96 31.79
CA GLY A 611 7.17 -6.62 31.04
C GLY A 611 5.81 -5.98 31.30
N ALA A 612 5.45 -5.71 32.56
CA ALA A 612 4.18 -5.07 32.89
C ALA A 612 4.09 -3.62 32.38
N ALA A 613 5.20 -2.86 32.43
CA ALA A 613 5.24 -1.51 31.87
C ALA A 613 5.04 -1.52 30.34
N TYR A 614 5.65 -2.49 29.66
CA TYR A 614 5.50 -2.62 28.22
C TYR A 614 4.07 -3.04 27.82
N ALA A 615 3.50 -4.07 28.48
CA ALA A 615 2.13 -4.48 28.24
C ALA A 615 1.11 -3.36 28.54
N ALA A 616 1.29 -2.62 29.64
CA ALA A 616 0.42 -1.50 29.99
C ALA A 616 0.40 -0.42 28.91
N LEU A 617 1.57 -0.06 28.35
CA LEU A 617 1.64 0.88 27.22
C LEU A 617 0.84 0.38 26.01
N LEU A 618 0.90 -0.91 25.70
CA LEU A 618 0.14 -1.49 24.59
C LEU A 618 -1.38 -1.41 24.83
N TYR A 619 -1.84 -1.67 26.06
CA TYR A 619 -3.25 -1.53 26.40
C TYR A 619 -3.73 -0.07 26.36
N ASP A 620 -2.90 0.88 26.83
CA ASP A 620 -3.19 2.31 26.73
C ASP A 620 -3.23 2.78 25.26
N LEU A 621 -2.33 2.24 24.42
CA LEU A 621 -2.36 2.46 22.97
C LEU A 621 -3.65 1.91 22.34
N ASP A 622 -4.06 0.68 22.67
CA ASP A 622 -5.32 0.09 22.19
C ASP A 622 -6.54 0.96 22.53
N GLU A 623 -6.60 1.47 23.78
CA GLU A 623 -7.65 2.38 24.22
C GLU A 623 -7.67 3.67 23.40
N LEU A 624 -6.49 4.27 23.15
CA LEU A 624 -6.37 5.49 22.35
C LEU A 624 -6.86 5.27 20.92
N VAL A 625 -6.36 4.24 20.24
CA VAL A 625 -6.73 3.99 18.84
C VAL A 625 -8.17 3.51 18.68
N GLY A 626 -8.78 2.93 19.72
CA GLY A 626 -10.20 2.54 19.74
C GLY A 626 -11.18 3.72 19.69
N THR A 627 -10.70 4.97 19.65
CA THR A 627 -11.52 6.18 19.55
C THR A 627 -11.73 6.70 18.13
N ASP A 628 -11.18 6.03 17.11
CA ASP A 628 -11.46 6.31 15.69
C ASP A 628 -11.55 5.01 14.87
N THR A 629 -12.54 4.91 13.99
CA THR A 629 -12.81 3.72 13.16
C THR A 629 -11.67 3.34 12.22
N ALA A 630 -10.83 4.31 11.84
CA ALA A 630 -9.65 4.05 11.02
C ALA A 630 -8.73 2.99 11.65
N PHE A 631 -8.57 3.05 12.97
CA PHE A 631 -7.63 2.24 13.73
C PHE A 631 -8.32 1.12 14.52
N MET A 632 -9.36 0.50 13.95
CA MET A 632 -10.08 -0.60 14.58
C MET A 632 -10.00 -1.87 13.75
N LEU A 633 -9.85 -3.02 14.42
CA LEU A 633 -9.82 -4.34 13.76
C LEU A 633 -11.21 -4.76 13.23
N GLY A 634 -12.28 -4.35 13.90
CA GLY A 634 -13.65 -4.73 13.56
C GLY A 634 -14.05 -4.41 12.10
N PRO A 635 -13.85 -3.18 11.60
CA PRO A 635 -14.11 -2.85 10.20
C PRO A 635 -13.39 -3.76 9.20
N TRP A 636 -12.13 -4.14 9.44
CA TRP A 636 -11.37 -5.03 8.55
C TRP A 636 -11.98 -6.44 8.49
N ILE A 637 -12.26 -7.03 9.65
CA ILE A 637 -12.91 -8.35 9.74
C ILE A 637 -14.30 -8.32 9.12
N ASN A 638 -15.06 -7.25 9.35
CA ASN A 638 -16.40 -7.11 8.81
C ASN A 638 -16.40 -7.01 7.27
N MET A 639 -15.46 -6.26 6.67
CA MET A 639 -15.30 -6.24 5.21
C MET A 639 -15.00 -7.65 4.66
N ALA A 640 -14.07 -8.38 5.29
CA ALA A 640 -13.73 -9.74 4.86
C ALA A 640 -14.94 -10.68 4.89
N ARG A 641 -15.68 -10.67 6.00
CA ARG A 641 -16.90 -11.49 6.17
C ARG A 641 -18.00 -11.10 5.18
N ALA A 642 -18.15 -9.81 4.88
CA ALA A 642 -19.21 -9.29 4.00
C ALA A 642 -19.06 -9.71 2.53
N LEU A 643 -17.86 -10.13 2.09
CA LEU A 643 -17.66 -10.67 0.75
C LEU A 643 -18.23 -12.08 0.57
N ALA A 644 -18.48 -12.83 1.65
CA ALA A 644 -19.06 -14.16 1.55
C ALA A 644 -20.54 -14.09 1.15
N ALA A 645 -20.90 -14.81 0.09
CA ALA A 645 -22.31 -14.98 -0.27
C ALA A 645 -22.97 -15.97 0.73
N PRO A 646 -24.21 -15.71 1.21
CA PRO A 646 -24.85 -16.52 2.25
C PRO A 646 -24.99 -18.02 1.95
N GLU A 647 -25.06 -18.41 0.67
CA GLU A 647 -25.25 -19.79 0.21
C GLU A 647 -23.95 -20.44 -0.29
N ASP A 648 -22.82 -19.73 -0.19
CA ASP A 648 -21.54 -20.19 -0.70
C ASP A 648 -20.90 -21.23 0.23
N GLN A 649 -20.80 -22.45 -0.29
CA GLN A 649 -20.20 -23.58 0.41
C GLN A 649 -18.81 -23.93 -0.13
N ASP A 650 -18.30 -23.21 -1.13
CA ASP A 650 -17.07 -23.62 -1.82
C ASP A 650 -15.84 -23.58 -0.89
N CYS A 651 -15.87 -22.73 0.15
CA CYS A 651 -14.84 -22.67 1.19
C CYS A 651 -14.89 -23.83 2.20
N THR A 652 -16.01 -24.57 2.27
CA THR A 652 -16.21 -25.69 3.19
C THR A 652 -15.98 -27.06 2.54
N GLN A 653 -15.93 -27.10 1.21
CA GLN A 653 -15.80 -28.32 0.41
C GLN A 653 -14.35 -28.64 0.02
N SER A 654 -13.39 -27.78 0.35
CA SER A 654 -11.98 -28.01 0.08
C SER A 654 -11.41 -29.12 0.97
N THR A 655 -10.61 -30.01 0.39
CA THR A 655 -9.90 -31.06 1.14
C THR A 655 -9.08 -30.42 2.27
N PRO A 656 -9.24 -30.85 3.54
CA PRO A 656 -8.43 -30.33 4.64
C PRO A 656 -6.95 -30.49 4.30
N THR A 657 -6.23 -29.38 4.19
CA THR A 657 -4.76 -29.40 4.14
C THR A 657 -4.24 -29.07 5.53
N ALA A 658 -3.00 -29.45 5.84
CA ALA A 658 -2.37 -29.17 7.13
C ALA A 658 -2.23 -27.67 7.48
N ARG A 659 -2.68 -26.77 6.60
CA ARG A 659 -2.54 -25.30 6.70
C ARG A 659 -3.89 -24.56 6.66
N VAL A 660 -5.02 -25.27 6.70
CA VAL A 660 -6.38 -24.70 6.76
C VAL A 660 -6.99 -25.02 8.13
N PRO A 661 -7.63 -24.06 8.82
CA PRO A 661 -8.22 -24.30 10.12
C PRO A 661 -9.36 -25.31 9.99
N THR A 662 -9.42 -26.26 10.91
CA THR A 662 -10.49 -27.26 10.93
C THR A 662 -11.32 -27.11 12.20
N PRO A 663 -12.65 -26.88 12.13
CA PRO A 663 -13.47 -26.78 10.91
C PRO A 663 -13.58 -25.35 10.34
N VAL A 664 -13.49 -25.21 9.02
CA VAL A 664 -14.04 -24.04 8.31
C VAL A 664 -15.57 -24.16 8.34
N LYS A 665 -16.25 -23.10 8.80
CA LYS A 665 -17.71 -23.12 9.04
C LYS A 665 -18.49 -22.69 7.80
N ASP A 666 -18.02 -21.63 7.17
CA ASP A 666 -18.57 -20.99 5.98
C ASP A 666 -17.48 -20.13 5.34
N CYS A 667 -17.77 -19.51 4.19
CA CYS A 667 -16.83 -18.61 3.53
C CYS A 667 -16.52 -17.35 4.33
N ALA A 668 -17.44 -16.85 5.16
CA ALA A 668 -17.19 -15.67 5.99
C ALA A 668 -16.09 -15.96 7.04
N HIS A 669 -16.14 -17.15 7.66
CA HIS A 669 -15.13 -17.64 8.58
C HIS A 669 -13.77 -17.83 7.88
N PHE A 670 -13.76 -18.38 6.66
CA PHE A 670 -12.54 -18.55 5.87
C PHE A 670 -11.87 -17.21 5.49
N TYR A 671 -12.66 -16.20 5.10
CA TYR A 671 -12.15 -14.86 4.79
C TYR A 671 -11.68 -14.12 6.03
N GLU A 672 -12.39 -14.22 7.16
CA GLU A 672 -11.94 -13.66 8.43
C GLU A 672 -10.61 -14.28 8.89
N TRP A 673 -10.46 -15.60 8.78
CA TRP A 673 -9.20 -16.28 9.10
C TRP A 673 -8.04 -15.76 8.23
N ASN A 674 -8.24 -15.65 6.91
CA ASN A 674 -7.27 -15.02 6.00
C ASN A 674 -6.91 -13.59 6.42
N ALA A 675 -7.93 -12.79 6.79
CA ALA A 675 -7.77 -11.41 7.22
C ALA A 675 -6.95 -11.29 8.53
N ARG A 676 -7.10 -12.25 9.45
CA ARG A 676 -6.33 -12.34 10.70
C ARG A 676 -4.90 -12.82 10.47
N CYS A 677 -4.71 -13.83 9.62
CA CYS A 677 -3.37 -14.34 9.29
C CYS A 677 -2.48 -13.26 8.69
N GLN A 678 -2.96 -12.54 7.67
CA GLN A 678 -2.18 -11.55 6.94
C GLN A 678 -1.56 -10.48 7.85
N ILE A 679 -2.32 -9.96 8.82
CA ILE A 679 -1.89 -8.86 9.70
C ILE A 679 -1.13 -9.31 10.97
N THR A 680 -0.86 -10.61 11.10
CA THR A 680 -0.16 -11.22 12.26
C THR A 680 1.05 -12.04 11.83
N SER A 681 1.07 -13.36 12.00
CA SER A 681 2.20 -14.21 11.57
C SER A 681 2.35 -14.30 10.05
N TRP A 682 1.43 -13.72 9.29
CA TRP A 682 1.33 -13.74 7.85
C TRP A 682 1.03 -15.14 7.30
N ASN A 683 1.92 -16.11 7.51
CA ASN A 683 1.64 -17.51 7.24
C ASN A 683 0.69 -18.09 8.30
N PRO A 684 -0.31 -18.89 7.90
CA PRO A 684 -1.16 -19.59 8.84
C PRO A 684 -0.38 -20.49 9.79
N THR A 685 -0.65 -20.35 11.09
CA THR A 685 -0.05 -21.20 12.12
C THR A 685 -0.88 -22.48 12.26
N PRO A 686 -0.32 -23.69 12.10
CA PRO A 686 -1.05 -24.94 12.31
C PRO A 686 -1.39 -25.20 13.78
N GLU A 687 -2.45 -25.97 14.03
CA GLU A 687 -2.77 -26.45 15.37
C GLU A 687 -1.61 -27.28 15.94
N GLY A 688 -1.20 -27.00 17.17
CA GLY A 688 -0.09 -27.70 17.82
C GLY A 688 1.30 -27.38 17.27
N ALA A 689 1.44 -26.31 16.47
CA ALA A 689 2.74 -25.82 16.02
C ALA A 689 3.66 -25.52 17.23
N LYS A 690 4.94 -25.87 17.10
CA LYS A 690 5.95 -25.67 18.15
C LYS A 690 6.59 -24.28 18.10
N GLU A 691 6.49 -23.63 16.96
CA GLU A 691 6.98 -22.29 16.68
C GLU A 691 6.07 -21.66 15.61
N VAL A 692 6.09 -20.34 15.51
CA VAL A 692 5.36 -19.65 14.45
C VAL A 692 6.04 -20.00 13.11
N PRO A 693 5.31 -20.43 12.07
CA PRO A 693 5.92 -20.83 10.81
C PRO A 693 6.77 -19.71 10.20
N ASP A 694 7.88 -20.10 9.58
CA ASP A 694 8.74 -19.18 8.82
C ASP A 694 7.92 -18.36 7.83
N GLY A 695 8.23 -17.08 7.74
CA GLY A 695 7.53 -16.13 6.89
C GLY A 695 7.80 -14.70 7.35
N PRO A 696 7.19 -13.70 6.69
CA PRO A 696 7.34 -12.31 7.07
C PRO A 696 6.44 -12.01 8.30
N ILE A 697 6.76 -12.62 9.44
CA ILE A 697 6.02 -12.48 10.70
C ILE A 697 5.91 -11.02 11.09
N ASP A 698 4.68 -10.57 11.37
CA ASP A 698 4.30 -9.19 11.72
C ASP A 698 4.60 -8.15 10.61
N TYR A 699 4.87 -8.57 9.37
CA TYR A 699 5.22 -7.65 8.28
C TYR A 699 4.11 -6.68 7.91
N ALA A 700 2.88 -7.16 7.91
CA ALA A 700 1.68 -6.36 7.65
C ALA A 700 0.93 -6.00 8.93
N ALA A 701 1.67 -5.86 10.05
CA ALA A 701 1.12 -5.45 11.33
C ALA A 701 0.34 -4.13 11.24
N LYS A 702 -0.58 -3.93 12.19
CA LYS A 702 -1.43 -2.75 12.29
C LYS A 702 -1.56 -2.26 13.72
N HIS A 703 -1.59 -0.96 13.92
CA HIS A 703 -1.90 -0.33 15.21
C HIS A 703 -3.41 -0.19 15.38
N TRP A 704 -4.12 -1.32 15.36
CA TRP A 704 -5.58 -1.36 15.47
C TRP A 704 -6.05 -1.82 16.84
N SER A 705 -7.04 -1.12 17.40
CA SER A 705 -7.73 -1.56 18.61
C SER A 705 -8.36 -2.94 18.38
N GLY A 706 -8.27 -3.77 19.40
CA GLY A 706 -8.59 -5.19 19.34
C GLY A 706 -7.41 -6.05 18.89
N LEU A 707 -6.68 -5.65 17.84
CA LEU A 707 -5.45 -6.35 17.44
C LEU A 707 -4.33 -6.11 18.45
N ILE A 708 -4.15 -4.86 18.90
CA ILE A 708 -3.13 -4.52 19.90
C ILE A 708 -3.41 -5.26 21.21
N ALA A 709 -4.61 -5.14 21.77
CA ALA A 709 -4.96 -5.80 23.02
C ALA A 709 -4.92 -7.34 22.92
N ASP A 710 -5.62 -7.93 21.93
CA ASP A 710 -5.82 -9.38 21.92
C ASP A 710 -4.68 -10.16 21.25
N TYR A 711 -3.82 -9.50 20.46
CA TYR A 711 -2.68 -10.16 19.82
C TYR A 711 -1.35 -9.66 20.37
N TYR A 712 -1.04 -8.37 20.30
CA TYR A 712 0.29 -7.89 20.68
C TYR A 712 0.51 -7.85 22.21
N ALA A 713 -0.38 -7.20 22.96
CA ALA A 713 -0.30 -7.11 24.42
C ALA A 713 -0.47 -8.49 25.06
N ALA A 714 -1.46 -9.26 24.62
CA ALA A 714 -1.65 -10.64 25.06
C ALA A 714 -0.42 -11.53 24.81
N ARG A 715 0.31 -11.34 23.70
CA ARG A 715 1.59 -12.04 23.45
C ARG A 715 2.63 -11.69 24.51
N VAL A 716 2.76 -10.41 24.87
CA VAL A 716 3.67 -9.95 25.93
C VAL A 716 3.29 -10.56 27.28
N ASP A 717 2.01 -10.56 27.64
CA ASP A 717 1.53 -11.14 28.90
C ASP A 717 1.81 -12.64 29.00
N LYS A 718 1.53 -13.39 27.92
CA LYS A 718 1.80 -14.84 27.87
C LYS A 718 3.29 -15.15 28.00
N VAL A 719 4.13 -14.37 27.32
CA VAL A 719 5.58 -14.49 27.41
C VAL A 719 6.07 -14.17 28.82
N LEU A 720 5.61 -13.05 29.39
CA LEU A 720 5.99 -12.63 30.72
C LEU A 720 5.64 -13.72 31.75
N ALA A 721 4.43 -14.28 31.67
CA ALA A 721 4.02 -15.38 32.54
C ALA A 721 4.93 -16.62 32.38
N ALA A 722 5.23 -17.02 31.14
CA ALA A 722 6.10 -18.16 30.88
C ALA A 722 7.52 -17.97 31.40
N ALA A 723 8.08 -16.75 31.26
CA ALA A 723 9.42 -16.39 31.71
C ALA A 723 9.51 -16.21 33.24
N MET A 724 8.44 -15.74 33.89
CA MET A 724 8.35 -15.67 35.35
C MET A 724 8.46 -17.07 36.00
N GLU A 725 7.93 -18.11 35.36
CA GLU A 725 8.11 -19.49 35.83
C GLU A 725 9.56 -19.98 35.77
N ASP A 726 10.32 -19.52 34.77
CA ASP A 726 11.75 -19.88 34.62
C ASP A 726 12.60 -19.06 35.61
N ALA A 727 12.29 -17.76 35.76
CA ALA A 727 12.92 -16.88 36.74
C ALA A 727 12.72 -17.39 38.19
N ALA A 728 11.52 -17.90 38.53
CA ALA A 728 11.23 -18.49 39.83
C ALA A 728 12.07 -19.74 40.15
N LYS A 729 12.61 -20.41 39.12
CA LYS A 729 13.52 -21.56 39.25
C LYS A 729 15.00 -21.15 39.24
N GLY A 730 15.30 -19.85 39.14
CA GLY A 730 16.66 -19.34 38.96
C GLY A 730 17.29 -19.82 37.65
N GLN A 731 16.48 -19.99 36.61
CA GLN A 731 16.91 -20.47 35.29
C GLN A 731 16.85 -19.33 34.26
N PRO A 732 17.63 -19.44 33.16
CA PRO A 732 17.44 -18.57 31.99
C PRO A 732 16.15 -18.96 31.24
N LEU A 733 15.75 -18.15 30.27
CA LEU A 733 14.57 -18.38 29.44
C LEU A 733 14.65 -19.73 28.72
N ASN A 734 13.60 -20.54 28.82
CA ASN A 734 13.45 -21.72 27.97
C ASN A 734 12.94 -21.31 26.57
N GLU A 735 13.86 -21.23 25.60
CA GLU A 735 13.55 -20.81 24.22
C GLU A 735 12.48 -21.69 23.54
N SER A 736 12.53 -23.01 23.70
CA SER A 736 11.53 -23.91 23.10
C SER A 736 10.13 -23.70 23.67
N LYS A 737 10.03 -23.42 24.98
CA LYS A 737 8.76 -23.08 25.63
C LYS A 737 8.25 -21.71 25.14
N PHE A 738 9.15 -20.75 24.96
CA PHE A 738 8.84 -19.42 24.46
C PHE A 738 8.28 -19.45 23.03
N GLU A 739 8.91 -20.19 22.12
CA GLU A 739 8.40 -20.39 20.75
C GLU A 739 7.04 -21.07 20.73
N LEU A 740 6.82 -22.08 21.57
CA LEU A 740 5.54 -22.76 21.69
C LEU A 740 4.41 -21.81 22.16
N VAL A 741 4.71 -20.93 23.11
CA VAL A 741 3.75 -19.92 23.60
C VAL A 741 3.35 -18.96 22.48
N LYS A 742 4.31 -18.48 21.69
CA LYS A 742 4.02 -17.61 20.54
C LYS A 742 3.21 -18.33 19.46
N ALA A 743 3.57 -19.56 19.13
CA ALA A 743 2.86 -20.37 18.13
C ALA A 743 1.41 -20.65 18.53
N THR A 744 1.20 -21.07 19.79
CA THR A 744 -0.14 -21.33 20.34
C THR A 744 -0.99 -20.06 20.29
N HIS A 745 -0.42 -18.93 20.72
CA HIS A 745 -1.11 -17.64 20.68
C HIS A 745 -1.47 -17.19 19.26
N ALA A 746 -0.56 -17.37 18.30
CA ALA A 746 -0.81 -17.04 16.90
C ALA A 746 -1.93 -17.90 16.31
N TYR A 747 -1.91 -19.22 16.54
CA TYR A 747 -2.99 -20.11 16.15
C TYR A 747 -4.33 -19.68 16.76
N ASP A 748 -4.38 -19.50 18.08
CA ASP A 748 -5.60 -19.15 18.82
C ASP A 748 -6.22 -17.85 18.31
N PHE A 749 -5.41 -16.82 18.06
CA PHE A 749 -5.89 -15.55 17.51
C PHE A 749 -6.44 -15.70 16.09
N GLN A 750 -5.79 -16.51 15.24
CA GLN A 750 -6.17 -16.69 13.85
C GLN A 750 -7.49 -17.43 13.69
N VAL A 751 -7.74 -18.46 14.51
CA VAL A 751 -8.97 -19.26 14.46
C VAL A 751 -10.10 -18.68 15.33
N ALA A 752 -9.82 -17.60 16.06
CA ALA A 752 -10.83 -16.93 16.89
C ALA A 752 -11.97 -16.36 16.03
N THR A 753 -13.17 -16.40 16.59
CA THR A 753 -14.39 -15.80 16.01
C THR A 753 -14.90 -14.63 16.86
N LYS A 754 -14.02 -14.06 17.69
CA LYS A 754 -14.34 -12.91 18.54
C LYS A 754 -14.77 -11.74 17.66
N ALA A 755 -15.96 -11.22 17.90
CA ALA A 755 -16.44 -10.00 17.28
C ALA A 755 -15.72 -8.79 17.89
N TYR A 756 -15.36 -7.83 17.02
CA TYR A 756 -14.74 -6.57 17.41
C TYR A 756 -15.69 -5.41 17.15
N PRO A 757 -15.63 -4.33 17.93
CA PRO A 757 -16.48 -3.16 17.72
C PRO A 757 -16.30 -2.56 16.32
N LEU A 758 -17.40 -2.09 15.73
CA LEU A 758 -17.42 -1.40 14.43
C LEU A 758 -17.44 0.12 14.56
N THR A 759 -17.65 0.62 15.77
CA THR A 759 -17.75 2.04 16.09
C THR A 759 -16.86 2.36 17.28
N PRO A 760 -16.36 3.60 17.40
CA PRO A 760 -15.46 3.99 18.47
C PRO A 760 -16.06 3.74 19.86
N SER A 761 -15.22 3.37 20.82
CA SER A 761 -15.65 3.00 22.18
C SER A 761 -15.69 4.17 23.16
N ALA A 762 -15.00 5.27 22.86
CA ALA A 762 -14.88 6.44 23.74
C ALA A 762 -14.60 7.75 22.97
N ASP A 763 -14.65 8.86 23.69
CA ASP A 763 -14.33 10.19 23.17
C ASP A 763 -12.83 10.40 22.98
N ALA A 764 -12.44 10.75 21.75
CA ALA A 764 -11.05 10.95 21.34
C ALA A 764 -10.30 12.03 22.14
N VAL A 765 -10.98 13.13 22.48
CA VAL A 765 -10.38 14.25 23.23
C VAL A 765 -10.09 13.83 24.67
N SER A 766 -11.07 13.20 25.33
CA SER A 766 -10.94 12.71 26.70
C SER A 766 -9.84 11.67 26.84
N VAL A 767 -9.79 10.68 25.94
CA VAL A 767 -8.75 9.64 25.98
C VAL A 767 -7.38 10.22 25.66
N SER A 768 -7.27 11.12 24.67
CA SER A 768 -6.00 11.82 24.37
C SER A 768 -5.49 12.61 25.58
N ARG A 769 -6.38 13.31 26.31
CA ARG A 769 -6.01 14.02 27.55
C ARG A 769 -5.52 13.07 28.63
N LYS A 770 -6.23 11.95 28.84
CA LYS A 770 -5.84 10.90 29.79
C LYS A 770 -4.44 10.38 29.46
N MET A 771 -4.18 10.00 28.21
CA MET A 771 -2.88 9.46 27.79
C MET A 771 -1.77 10.49 27.91
N ARG A 772 -2.01 11.74 27.52
CA ARG A 772 -1.01 12.81 27.73
C ARG A 772 -0.69 13.01 29.20
N ALA A 773 -1.68 12.96 30.09
CA ALA A 773 -1.42 13.05 31.53
C ALA A 773 -0.60 11.85 32.05
N ALA A 774 -0.90 10.64 31.56
CA ALA A 774 -0.20 9.42 31.98
C ALA A 774 1.29 9.43 31.62
N TYR A 775 1.66 9.96 30.45
CA TYR A 775 3.05 9.93 29.96
C TYR A 775 3.81 11.25 30.13
N ALA A 776 3.18 12.32 30.65
CA ALA A 776 3.79 13.64 30.80
C ALA A 776 5.13 13.61 31.56
N ALA A 777 5.26 12.75 32.58
CA ALA A 777 6.48 12.66 33.38
C ALA A 777 7.72 12.30 32.55
N TYR A 778 7.58 11.38 31.59
CA TYR A 778 8.66 11.01 30.68
C TYR A 778 9.04 12.17 29.73
N PHE A 779 8.05 12.96 29.31
CA PHE A 779 8.23 14.10 28.40
C PHE A 779 8.55 15.44 29.09
N THR A 780 8.91 15.44 30.38
CA THR A 780 9.19 16.68 31.13
C THR A 780 10.33 17.51 30.53
N SER A 781 11.31 16.86 29.87
CA SER A 781 12.43 17.55 29.22
C SER A 781 12.09 18.20 27.88
N CYS A 782 10.87 18.00 27.36
CA CYS A 782 10.41 18.60 26.10
C CYS A 782 9.75 19.98 26.29
N ALA A 783 9.71 20.48 27.53
CA ALA A 783 9.05 21.73 27.91
C ALA A 783 9.85 22.98 27.57
#